data_AF-A0A353CBB6-F1
#
_entry.id   AF-A0A353CBB6-F1
#
_cell.length_a   1.000
_cell.length_b   1.000
_cell.length_c   1.000
_cell.angle_alpha   90.00
_cell.angle_beta   90.00
_cell.angle_gamma   90.00
#
_symmetry.space_group_name_H-M   'P 1'
#
loop_
_entity.id
_entity.type
_entity.pdbx_description
1 polymer ?
#
loop_
_entity_poly.entity_id
_entity_poly.type
_entity_poly.pdbx_seq_one_letter_code
_entity_poly.pdbx_strand_id
1 'polypeptide(L)'
;MQFVGGEFGTTTAGADRVGIGIGSESWSSSAPGTLTSGNYTVTRNIVRNIVEQRTFSAAGILASTTGGGSPTNNLIANNFIYNIVSNGTSGDQPVGIGVAGGFSDNIVFNSIAITGDMDGTGATAAATYGNAIRIANAAGTTHQNLNLKNNSIYLDVTSNTTTLPYFAITVNSATYAFGSGGLNHNNYYINSANTQLSTGGLTTNATAPTAPNTFATLALWQAALTPAQDANSIQADPLYVSNTADLHIASGSPNVNAGTAAGGVIEDIDGQLRVAAPDIGADEPGGIAPPVNDIQAVALVSPASGSTVPATTPFAPQASFRNLGTATQTNVPVRYRILDGMMQEVCNVTATIPSLANGQTAAATFPNCTIAAPGSYSIAARSELVGDENTANDEVTGSINAALPLAGTYSVGTGGDFSSLTNAGGIFDVLNSVGSTGSVTINITADLTGENGAIALNELASGQPVLIRPLGGARTITGSSTNSIIRLNGADNVTIEGSLSGGTASGVGGNGAIRDLTVQNTSAAATAGAVIAVMTGTNGAQNNTIRNVNIVGQDPTQTLIGIHLGGNAPGSSGADNDNNVVENCSFKRSFIGIYNTGTSAANPNTGNVVTMNDMTATGADRLRRAGIFFFNQSGIAVTLNAIGGITADEGADAIGIIAGIQNVTSTVTTGGGVSNANISRNIIRGVASTNTTGFSAVGIAVAGDPAGPNTIANNMITGVQAPSTSPDLTAGIFVAGVTGSSTRLYFNSVAMTGDRGTVATQMPSYGLAYTADVALELKNNIFYTTQISGGGVNAKSYAVGTLATAFANLDSNYNAFYSSGANDGGFRSGSLAAGAGTDYVDLAAWQTAVADDANSQEGDPLFVNPLNDLHLEVISPVENDGIDIAGITIDIDGDLRQSPPEIGADEFGGPPVPVSVGGRVFASDGRAIPKAVLVISGGTLSNPIRVITNGFGIYRFDEIVTGQTYSVTVAAKGFTFAQPTQVIVLSGENLNVNFTAEP
;
A
#
# COMPACT_ATOMS: atom_id res chain seq x y z
N MET A 1 13.01 39.73 -6.75
CA MET A 1 14.00 39.04 -7.59
C MET A 1 14.92 38.21 -6.72
N GLN A 2 15.05 36.91 -7.01
CA GLN A 2 16.03 36.04 -6.36
C GLN A 2 17.18 35.78 -7.35
N PHE A 3 18.41 35.88 -6.87
CA PHE A 3 19.60 35.53 -7.65
C PHE A 3 19.87 34.05 -7.49
N VAL A 4 20.02 33.33 -8.60
CA VAL A 4 20.32 31.90 -8.61
C VAL A 4 21.51 31.63 -9.52
N GLY A 5 22.60 31.09 -8.95
CA GLY A 5 23.82 30.73 -9.65
C GLY A 5 25.12 31.15 -8.95
N GLY A 6 26.26 30.70 -9.46
CA GLY A 6 27.60 30.94 -8.89
C GLY A 6 28.69 30.36 -9.81
N GLU A 7 29.93 30.83 -9.70
CA GLU A 7 31.02 30.35 -10.55
C GLU A 7 31.47 28.93 -10.12
N PHE A 8 30.79 27.90 -10.63
CA PHE A 8 31.03 26.50 -10.25
C PHE A 8 32.27 25.88 -10.92
N GLY A 9 32.88 26.59 -11.88
CA GLY A 9 34.06 26.16 -12.63
C GLY A 9 35.32 25.92 -11.78
N THR A 10 35.33 26.34 -10.50
CA THR A 10 36.45 26.14 -9.56
C THR A 10 36.24 24.98 -8.57
N THR A 11 35.12 24.26 -8.65
CA THR A 11 34.80 23.15 -7.73
C THR A 11 35.61 21.88 -8.03
N THR A 12 35.97 21.10 -7.01
CA THR A 12 36.91 19.97 -7.13
C THR A 12 36.33 18.68 -7.74
N ALA A 13 35.00 18.54 -7.88
CA ALA A 13 34.34 17.36 -8.43
C ALA A 13 33.43 17.71 -9.63
N GLY A 14 33.47 16.87 -10.68
CA GLY A 14 32.67 17.01 -11.90
C GLY A 14 31.24 16.51 -11.71
N ALA A 15 30.27 17.35 -12.08
CA ALA A 15 28.83 17.07 -12.06
C ALA A 15 28.12 18.10 -12.94
N ASP A 16 26.90 17.77 -13.40
CA ASP A 16 26.02 18.74 -14.04
C ASP A 16 25.76 19.93 -13.12
N ARG A 17 25.64 21.12 -13.73
CA ARG A 17 25.24 22.35 -13.05
C ARG A 17 23.87 22.75 -13.51
N VAL A 18 22.92 22.75 -12.58
CA VAL A 18 21.55 23.21 -12.83
C VAL A 18 21.30 24.43 -11.94
N GLY A 19 20.89 25.55 -12.53
CA GLY A 19 20.50 26.75 -11.77
C GLY A 19 19.26 26.49 -10.95
N ILE A 20 18.14 26.19 -11.60
CA ILE A 20 16.87 25.80 -10.97
C ILE A 20 16.40 24.47 -11.54
N GLY A 21 16.35 23.41 -10.72
CA GLY A 21 15.85 22.10 -11.11
C GLY A 21 14.47 21.81 -10.53
N ILE A 22 13.52 21.46 -11.39
CA ILE A 22 12.21 20.92 -11.03
C ILE A 22 12.21 19.46 -11.49
N GLY A 23 12.12 18.49 -10.58
CA GLY A 23 12.16 17.07 -10.97
C GLY A 23 13.52 16.42 -10.82
N SER A 24 14.57 17.07 -11.32
CA SER A 24 15.92 16.49 -11.43
C SER A 24 17.00 17.52 -11.09
N GLU A 25 18.14 17.03 -10.61
CA GLU A 25 19.36 17.80 -10.36
C GLU A 25 20.44 17.57 -11.43
N SER A 26 20.17 16.70 -12.40
CA SER A 26 21.08 16.39 -13.50
C SER A 26 20.37 16.56 -14.84
N TRP A 27 21.06 17.18 -15.78
CA TRP A 27 20.59 17.35 -17.15
C TRP A 27 21.43 16.48 -18.06
N SER A 28 20.77 15.54 -18.72
CA SER A 28 21.36 14.88 -19.87
C SER A 28 20.46 15.09 -21.07
N SER A 29 21.07 14.97 -22.25
CA SER A 29 20.37 15.04 -23.52
C SER A 29 19.20 14.05 -23.66
N SER A 30 19.12 13.02 -22.82
CA SER A 30 18.03 12.03 -22.80
C SER A 30 17.35 11.90 -21.44
N ALA A 31 17.44 12.90 -20.56
CA ALA A 31 16.88 12.82 -19.21
C ALA A 31 15.36 12.57 -19.27
N PRO A 32 14.83 11.48 -18.68
CA PRO A 32 13.40 11.33 -18.46
C PRO A 32 12.96 12.26 -17.31
N GLY A 33 11.68 12.59 -17.25
CA GLY A 33 11.15 13.21 -16.04
C GLY A 33 11.05 12.21 -14.88
N THR A 34 11.19 12.70 -13.66
CA THR A 34 11.54 11.91 -12.47
C THR A 34 10.62 12.11 -11.27
N LEU A 35 9.80 13.19 -11.26
CA LEU A 35 8.85 13.48 -10.16
C LEU A 35 7.39 13.34 -10.60
N THR A 36 6.58 12.63 -9.81
CA THR A 36 5.13 12.48 -10.02
C THR A 36 4.30 13.57 -9.31
N SER A 37 4.64 14.84 -9.55
CA SER A 37 3.98 16.02 -8.96
C SER A 37 3.91 17.18 -9.97
N GLY A 38 3.21 18.26 -9.63
CA GLY A 38 3.01 19.43 -10.50
C GLY A 38 2.71 20.72 -9.75
N ASN A 39 2.30 21.75 -10.49
CA ASN A 39 1.98 23.11 -10.07
C ASN A 39 3.18 23.89 -9.50
N TYR A 40 4.39 23.56 -9.94
CA TYR A 40 5.59 24.31 -9.57
C TYR A 40 5.62 25.66 -10.30
N THR A 41 6.04 26.73 -9.61
CA THR A 41 6.17 28.08 -10.17
C THR A 41 7.60 28.58 -10.04
N VAL A 42 8.24 28.87 -11.18
CA VAL A 42 9.58 29.47 -11.28
C VAL A 42 9.43 30.78 -12.05
N THR A 43 9.30 31.88 -11.31
CA THR A 43 9.08 33.20 -11.91
C THR A 43 9.91 34.32 -11.32
N ARG A 44 10.29 35.29 -12.15
CA ARG A 44 11.03 36.52 -11.75
C ARG A 44 12.39 36.24 -11.12
N ASN A 45 13.11 35.26 -11.67
CA ASN A 45 14.46 34.91 -11.25
C ASN A 45 15.51 35.48 -12.20
N ILE A 46 16.66 35.83 -11.63
CA ILE A 46 17.89 36.08 -12.39
C ILE A 46 18.77 34.84 -12.22
N VAL A 47 18.78 33.98 -13.24
CA VAL A 47 19.55 32.73 -13.31
C VAL A 47 20.81 32.99 -14.13
N ARG A 48 21.98 32.98 -13.50
CA ARG A 48 23.22 33.34 -14.22
C ARG A 48 24.48 32.66 -13.74
N ASN A 49 25.50 32.72 -14.58
CA ASN A 49 26.84 32.20 -14.29
C ASN A 49 26.84 30.70 -14.01
N ILE A 50 26.00 29.94 -14.71
CA ILE A 50 26.02 28.47 -14.61
C ILE A 50 27.13 27.99 -15.54
N VAL A 51 28.31 27.74 -14.96
CA VAL A 51 29.54 27.45 -15.71
C VAL A 51 30.08 26.07 -15.33
N GLU A 52 30.26 25.20 -16.32
CA GLU A 52 30.84 23.85 -16.19
C GLU A 52 31.76 23.51 -17.39
N GLN A 53 33.02 23.92 -17.31
CA GLN A 53 33.96 23.84 -18.43
C GLN A 53 34.78 22.54 -18.48
N ARG A 54 34.44 21.51 -17.70
CA ARG A 54 35.18 20.23 -17.76
C ARG A 54 34.64 19.30 -18.84
N THR A 55 33.46 18.74 -18.60
CA THR A 55 32.82 17.73 -19.48
C THR A 55 31.31 17.61 -19.30
N PHE A 56 30.73 18.21 -18.24
CA PHE A 56 29.34 18.03 -17.80
C PHE A 56 28.42 19.19 -18.24
N SER A 57 27.12 19.05 -18.02
CA SER A 57 26.12 20.03 -18.47
C SER A 57 26.11 21.31 -17.66
N ALA A 58 25.67 22.39 -18.29
CA ALA A 58 25.23 23.61 -17.62
C ALA A 58 23.82 23.96 -18.07
N ALA A 59 22.83 23.80 -17.20
CA ALA A 59 21.43 24.13 -17.44
C ALA A 59 21.01 25.33 -16.59
N GLY A 60 20.39 26.35 -17.20
CA GLY A 60 19.79 27.46 -16.47
C GLY A 60 18.60 26.97 -15.63
N ILE A 61 17.54 26.53 -16.31
CA ILE A 61 16.34 25.95 -15.68
C ILE A 61 16.07 24.57 -16.27
N LEU A 62 15.75 23.60 -15.42
CA LEU A 62 15.40 22.23 -15.79
C LEU A 62 13.97 21.89 -15.34
N ALA A 63 13.11 21.53 -16.28
CA ALA A 63 11.73 21.10 -16.08
C ALA A 63 11.57 19.59 -16.36
N SER A 64 11.48 18.76 -15.31
CA SER A 64 11.56 17.29 -15.37
C SER A 64 10.46 16.57 -14.59
N THR A 65 9.23 17.08 -14.55
CA THR A 65 8.10 16.42 -13.85
C THR A 65 7.28 15.53 -14.79
N THR A 66 6.68 14.45 -14.28
CA THR A 66 5.79 13.55 -15.01
C THR A 66 4.58 13.21 -14.17
N GLY A 67 3.40 13.78 -14.45
CA GLY A 67 2.19 13.56 -13.64
C GLY A 67 1.55 12.16 -13.77
N GLY A 68 2.28 11.13 -14.22
CA GLY A 68 1.77 9.77 -14.37
C GLY A 68 0.58 9.64 -15.34
N GLY A 69 0.42 10.59 -16.27
CA GLY A 69 -0.74 10.71 -17.15
C GLY A 69 -1.71 11.84 -16.77
N SER A 70 -1.50 12.51 -15.64
CA SER A 70 -2.23 13.71 -15.22
C SER A 70 -1.45 15.01 -15.57
N PRO A 71 -2.14 16.15 -15.76
CA PRO A 71 -1.51 17.45 -15.98
C PRO A 71 -0.59 17.85 -14.82
N THR A 72 0.62 18.33 -15.15
CA THR A 72 1.57 18.89 -14.17
C THR A 72 1.40 20.40 -14.03
N ASN A 73 0.96 21.14 -15.05
CA ASN A 73 0.63 22.58 -14.96
C ASN A 73 1.74 23.47 -14.34
N ASN A 74 3.01 23.17 -14.57
CA ASN A 74 4.10 24.01 -14.06
C ASN A 74 4.14 25.35 -14.81
N LEU A 75 4.63 26.40 -14.14
CA LEU A 75 4.80 27.74 -14.69
C LEU A 75 6.27 28.19 -14.58
N ILE A 76 6.93 28.38 -15.72
CA ILE A 76 8.29 28.92 -15.83
C ILE A 76 8.21 30.20 -16.66
N ALA A 77 8.25 31.36 -16.00
CA ALA A 77 8.03 32.63 -16.68
C ALA A 77 8.78 33.83 -16.10
N ASN A 78 8.98 34.88 -16.90
CA ASN A 78 9.65 36.12 -16.48
C ASN A 78 11.04 35.89 -15.87
N ASN A 79 11.80 34.91 -16.35
CA ASN A 79 13.16 34.69 -15.85
C ASN A 79 14.19 35.34 -16.80
N PHE A 80 15.22 35.96 -16.23
CA PHE A 80 16.43 36.33 -16.95
C PHE A 80 17.45 35.20 -16.81
N ILE A 81 17.87 34.63 -17.92
CA ILE A 81 18.79 33.48 -17.96
C ILE A 81 19.99 33.84 -18.80
N TYR A 82 21.18 33.98 -18.20
CA TYR A 82 22.38 34.35 -18.98
C TYR A 82 23.70 33.84 -18.43
N ASN A 83 24.73 33.90 -19.26
CA ASN A 83 26.08 33.42 -18.92
C ASN A 83 26.06 31.93 -18.50
N ILE A 84 25.46 31.11 -19.38
CA ILE A 84 25.41 29.65 -19.28
C ILE A 84 26.53 29.10 -20.17
N VAL A 85 27.50 28.40 -19.58
CA VAL A 85 28.71 27.95 -20.28
C VAL A 85 29.02 26.52 -19.90
N SER A 86 29.16 25.64 -20.90
CA SER A 86 29.58 24.26 -20.66
C SER A 86 30.41 23.72 -21.83
N ASN A 87 31.49 23.04 -21.45
CA ASN A 87 32.35 22.27 -22.34
C ASN A 87 31.85 20.81 -22.43
N GLY A 88 30.56 20.65 -22.70
CA GLY A 88 29.85 19.39 -22.58
C GLY A 88 30.39 18.29 -23.49
N THR A 89 30.45 17.06 -22.97
CA THR A 89 30.83 15.85 -23.70
C THR A 89 29.79 14.75 -23.51
N SER A 90 29.67 13.80 -24.44
CA SER A 90 28.89 12.55 -24.29
C SER A 90 27.52 12.68 -23.58
N GLY A 91 26.61 13.49 -24.13
CA GLY A 91 25.26 13.66 -23.58
C GLY A 91 25.07 14.93 -22.76
N ASP A 92 26.15 15.64 -22.46
CA ASP A 92 26.19 16.88 -21.69
C ASP A 92 26.24 18.13 -22.57
N GLN A 93 25.54 19.20 -22.15
CA GLN A 93 25.30 20.38 -22.98
C GLN A 93 25.13 21.67 -22.17
N PRO A 94 25.46 22.85 -22.75
CA PRO A 94 24.92 24.12 -22.28
C PRO A 94 23.45 24.25 -22.74
N VAL A 95 22.56 24.51 -21.79
CA VAL A 95 21.12 24.68 -22.02
C VAL A 95 20.56 25.86 -21.22
N GLY A 96 19.84 26.78 -21.87
CA GLY A 96 19.12 27.84 -21.15
C GLY A 96 17.95 27.29 -20.34
N ILE A 97 16.96 26.70 -21.03
CA ILE A 97 15.84 25.97 -20.43
C ILE A 97 15.77 24.56 -21.03
N GLY A 98 15.94 23.54 -20.18
CA GLY A 98 15.80 22.13 -20.53
C GLY A 98 14.43 21.59 -20.08
N VAL A 99 13.71 20.94 -20.99
CA VAL A 99 12.38 20.36 -20.74
C VAL A 99 12.47 18.85 -20.96
N ALA A 100 12.50 18.09 -19.88
CA ALA A 100 12.62 16.63 -19.85
C ALA A 100 11.31 15.92 -19.43
N GLY A 101 10.35 16.65 -18.88
CA GLY A 101 8.99 16.18 -18.61
C GLY A 101 8.00 17.34 -18.45
N GLY A 102 6.70 17.06 -18.53
CA GLY A 102 5.62 17.99 -18.23
C GLY A 102 4.29 17.52 -18.81
N PHE A 103 3.18 18.16 -18.49
CA PHE A 103 1.86 18.03 -19.12
C PHE A 103 1.10 19.31 -18.81
N SER A 104 0.77 20.10 -19.85
CA SER A 104 0.10 21.40 -19.77
C SER A 104 0.95 22.47 -19.08
N ASP A 105 2.27 22.28 -19.10
CA ASP A 105 3.22 23.23 -18.54
C ASP A 105 3.30 24.50 -19.39
N ASN A 106 3.61 25.62 -18.74
CA ASN A 106 3.75 26.94 -19.34
C ASN A 106 5.19 27.41 -19.22
N ILE A 107 5.89 27.53 -20.35
CA ILE A 107 7.23 28.11 -20.44
C ILE A 107 7.09 29.37 -21.30
N VAL A 108 6.88 30.50 -20.65
CA VAL A 108 6.46 31.72 -21.33
C VAL A 108 7.21 32.94 -20.83
N PHE A 109 7.42 33.94 -21.68
CA PHE A 109 8.00 35.23 -21.25
C PHE A 109 9.37 35.12 -20.57
N ASN A 110 10.23 34.17 -20.95
CA ASN A 110 11.61 34.12 -20.42
C ASN A 110 12.54 34.91 -21.36
N SER A 111 13.52 35.64 -20.79
CA SER A 111 14.62 36.25 -21.53
C SER A 111 15.88 35.43 -21.34
N ILE A 112 16.46 34.93 -22.43
CA ILE A 112 17.59 33.99 -22.43
C ILE A 112 18.71 34.57 -23.28
N ALA A 113 19.88 34.77 -22.70
CA ALA A 113 21.08 35.19 -23.43
C ALA A 113 22.23 34.21 -23.19
N ILE A 114 22.56 33.42 -24.21
CA ILE A 114 23.70 32.51 -24.15
C ILE A 114 24.75 33.04 -25.12
N THR A 115 25.89 33.47 -24.60
CA THR A 115 26.94 34.15 -25.37
C THR A 115 28.33 33.69 -24.96
N GLY A 116 29.30 33.90 -25.85
CA GLY A 116 30.72 33.70 -25.57
C GLY A 116 31.29 32.36 -26.04
N ASP A 117 32.46 32.02 -25.52
CA ASP A 117 33.18 30.78 -25.83
C ASP A 117 32.81 29.68 -24.84
N MET A 118 32.31 28.56 -25.36
CA MET A 118 31.87 27.39 -24.59
C MET A 118 33.02 26.58 -23.99
N ASP A 119 34.23 26.71 -24.55
CA ASP A 119 35.38 25.90 -24.15
C ASP A 119 36.27 26.60 -23.10
N GLY A 120 36.21 27.92 -22.98
CA GLY A 120 37.00 28.68 -22.00
C GLY A 120 38.53 28.58 -22.17
N THR A 121 39.28 29.31 -21.36
CA THR A 121 40.76 29.30 -21.43
C THR A 121 41.33 28.05 -20.75
N GLY A 122 41.68 27.03 -21.54
CA GLY A 122 42.45 25.87 -21.10
C GLY A 122 41.66 24.58 -20.89
N ALA A 123 40.39 24.52 -21.29
CA ALA A 123 39.63 23.26 -21.29
C ALA A 123 39.74 22.52 -22.64
N THR A 124 39.28 21.26 -22.67
CA THR A 124 39.12 20.47 -23.91
C THR A 124 38.13 21.15 -24.85
N ALA A 125 38.09 20.79 -26.15
CA ALA A 125 37.07 21.33 -27.04
C ALA A 125 35.72 20.62 -26.78
N ALA A 126 34.61 21.37 -26.75
CA ALA A 126 33.28 20.80 -26.58
C ALA A 126 32.99 19.80 -27.70
N ALA A 127 32.37 18.67 -27.36
CA ALA A 127 32.06 17.61 -28.31
C ALA A 127 30.56 17.48 -28.58
N THR A 128 29.71 18.20 -27.84
CA THR A 128 28.25 18.12 -27.92
C THR A 128 27.62 19.49 -28.17
N TYR A 129 26.58 19.54 -29.00
CA TYR A 129 25.82 20.76 -29.31
C TYR A 129 25.20 21.42 -28.07
N GLY A 130 24.76 22.68 -28.18
CA GLY A 130 24.07 23.41 -27.11
C GLY A 130 22.78 24.10 -27.56
N ASN A 131 21.99 24.58 -26.60
CA ASN A 131 20.63 25.07 -26.88
C ASN A 131 20.21 26.23 -25.97
N ALA A 132 19.49 27.21 -26.49
CA ALA A 132 18.79 28.14 -25.61
C ALA A 132 17.54 27.49 -24.97
N ILE A 133 16.73 26.77 -25.76
CA ILE A 133 15.64 25.93 -25.25
C ILE A 133 15.74 24.52 -25.84
N ARG A 134 15.64 23.49 -25.01
CA ARG A 134 15.66 22.09 -25.44
C ARG A 134 14.51 21.28 -24.87
N ILE A 135 13.69 20.71 -25.75
CA ILE A 135 12.64 19.75 -25.38
C ILE A 135 13.16 18.34 -25.68
N ALA A 136 13.43 17.58 -24.62
CA ALA A 136 14.00 16.24 -24.66
C ALA A 136 12.91 15.16 -24.51
N ASN A 137 13.13 13.97 -25.10
CA ASN A 137 12.30 12.76 -24.99
C ASN A 137 10.80 12.92 -25.30
N ALA A 138 10.33 12.44 -26.46
CA ALA A 138 8.89 12.37 -26.77
C ALA A 138 8.43 10.95 -27.10
N ALA A 139 8.47 10.05 -26.12
CA ALA A 139 7.70 8.82 -26.16
C ALA A 139 6.83 8.74 -24.91
N GLY A 140 5.52 8.98 -25.07
CA GLY A 140 4.52 8.86 -24.00
C GLY A 140 3.61 10.10 -23.84
N THR A 141 2.80 10.12 -22.78
CA THR A 141 1.94 11.26 -22.38
C THR A 141 2.72 12.45 -21.84
N THR A 142 4.05 12.37 -21.81
CA THR A 142 4.95 13.44 -21.37
C THR A 142 5.04 14.52 -22.46
N HIS A 143 4.87 15.77 -22.03
CA HIS A 143 4.84 17.05 -22.76
C HIS A 143 3.57 17.37 -23.56
N GLN A 144 2.47 16.65 -23.34
CA GLN A 144 1.19 17.06 -23.94
C GLN A 144 0.82 18.48 -23.52
N ASN A 145 0.27 19.25 -24.45
CA ASN A 145 -0.24 20.60 -24.22
C ASN A 145 0.79 21.61 -23.68
N LEU A 146 2.10 21.40 -23.90
CA LEU A 146 3.13 22.37 -23.55
C LEU A 146 2.85 23.73 -24.22
N ASN A 147 2.79 24.80 -23.45
CA ASN A 147 2.64 26.18 -23.93
C ASN A 147 4.01 26.87 -23.93
N LEU A 148 4.60 27.05 -25.10
CA LEU A 148 5.91 27.65 -25.30
C LEU A 148 5.79 28.94 -26.15
N LYS A 149 5.60 30.08 -25.48
CA LYS A 149 5.33 31.36 -26.16
C LYS A 149 6.06 32.54 -25.54
N ASN A 150 6.30 33.59 -26.32
CA ASN A 150 6.87 34.85 -25.83
C ASN A 150 8.23 34.72 -25.16
N ASN A 151 9.01 33.68 -25.44
CA ASN A 151 10.38 33.59 -24.94
C ASN A 151 11.29 34.38 -25.88
N SER A 152 12.13 35.24 -25.32
CA SER A 152 13.13 36.02 -26.04
C SER A 152 14.49 35.37 -25.88
N ILE A 153 15.17 35.11 -27.00
CA ILE A 153 16.47 34.44 -27.03
C ILE A 153 17.46 35.35 -27.75
N TYR A 154 18.65 35.52 -27.15
CA TYR A 154 19.86 36.03 -27.77
C TYR A 154 20.92 34.93 -27.72
N LEU A 155 21.30 34.39 -28.89
CA LEU A 155 22.31 33.35 -28.99
C LEU A 155 23.50 33.83 -29.83
N ASP A 156 24.68 33.87 -29.22
CA ASP A 156 25.94 34.10 -29.93
C ASP A 156 27.12 33.38 -29.26
N VAL A 157 27.28 32.11 -29.61
CA VAL A 157 28.19 31.19 -28.93
C VAL A 157 29.19 30.60 -29.90
N THR A 158 30.41 30.35 -29.42
CA THR A 158 31.49 29.74 -30.21
C THR A 158 32.09 28.56 -29.45
N SER A 159 32.69 27.64 -30.20
CA SER A 159 33.52 26.55 -29.65
C SER A 159 34.69 26.30 -30.60
N ASN A 160 35.81 25.85 -30.06
CA ASN A 160 36.97 25.40 -30.83
C ASN A 160 36.62 24.22 -31.76
N THR A 161 35.54 23.47 -31.47
CA THR A 161 34.95 22.54 -32.43
C THR A 161 34.08 23.31 -33.44
N THR A 162 34.70 23.85 -34.49
CA THR A 162 34.03 24.77 -35.45
C THR A 162 32.84 24.18 -36.20
N THR A 163 32.67 22.85 -36.21
CA THR A 163 31.53 22.16 -36.83
C THR A 163 30.37 21.92 -35.87
N LEU A 164 30.53 22.26 -34.58
CA LEU A 164 29.54 22.00 -33.55
C LEU A 164 28.41 23.03 -33.65
N PRO A 165 27.14 22.60 -33.83
CA PRO A 165 26.04 23.53 -33.94
C PRO A 165 25.49 23.92 -32.57
N TYR A 166 24.90 25.12 -32.49
CA TYR A 166 24.14 25.61 -31.34
C TYR A 166 22.81 26.16 -31.80
N PHE A 167 21.75 25.85 -31.07
CA PHE A 167 20.38 26.10 -31.50
C PHE A 167 19.64 27.08 -30.58
N ALA A 168 18.80 27.95 -31.14
CA ALA A 168 17.86 28.71 -30.32
C ALA A 168 16.80 27.76 -29.73
N ILE A 169 16.33 26.78 -30.51
CA ILE A 169 15.39 25.75 -30.04
C ILE A 169 15.66 24.38 -30.66
N THR A 170 15.51 23.31 -29.88
CA THR A 170 15.40 21.95 -30.42
C THR A 170 14.20 21.21 -29.86
N VAL A 171 13.57 20.41 -30.73
CA VAL A 171 12.50 19.48 -30.38
C VAL A 171 12.80 18.09 -30.95
N ASN A 172 12.03 17.07 -30.55
CA ASN A 172 12.36 15.68 -30.84
C ASN A 172 12.09 15.26 -32.30
N SER A 173 11.03 15.77 -32.94
CA SER A 173 10.52 15.28 -34.22
C SER A 173 9.70 16.35 -34.94
N ALA A 174 9.66 16.27 -36.27
CA ALA A 174 8.78 17.09 -37.11
C ALA A 174 7.29 16.91 -36.77
N THR A 175 6.92 15.76 -36.19
CA THR A 175 5.54 15.44 -35.81
C THR A 175 5.19 15.82 -34.37
N TYR A 176 6.10 16.46 -33.64
CA TYR A 176 5.82 16.89 -32.27
C TYR A 176 4.66 17.90 -32.25
N ALA A 177 3.70 17.68 -31.35
CA ALA A 177 2.52 18.51 -31.24
C ALA A 177 2.47 19.18 -29.87
N PHE A 178 2.45 20.51 -29.85
CA PHE A 178 2.29 21.30 -28.63
C PHE A 178 0.84 21.30 -28.11
N GLY A 179 -0.07 20.59 -28.78
CA GLY A 179 -1.45 20.41 -28.36
C GLY A 179 -2.19 21.74 -28.16
N SER A 180 -2.97 21.85 -27.08
CA SER A 180 -3.67 23.08 -26.73
C SER A 180 -2.76 24.19 -26.18
N GLY A 181 -1.51 23.88 -25.81
CA GLY A 181 -0.55 24.86 -25.31
C GLY A 181 0.00 25.72 -26.43
N GLY A 182 0.59 25.09 -27.44
CA GLY A 182 1.08 25.74 -28.67
C GLY A 182 2.49 26.34 -28.56
N LEU A 183 3.14 26.51 -29.72
CA LEU A 183 4.46 27.13 -29.92
C LEU A 183 4.27 28.40 -30.76
N ASN A 184 4.43 29.61 -30.23
CA ASN A 184 4.26 30.82 -31.05
C ASN A 184 4.82 32.10 -30.39
N HIS A 185 5.04 33.16 -31.18
CA HIS A 185 5.48 34.49 -30.71
C HIS A 185 6.76 34.46 -29.85
N ASN A 186 7.70 33.57 -30.14
CA ASN A 186 9.03 33.61 -29.54
C ASN A 186 9.97 34.46 -30.41
N ASN A 187 11.06 34.98 -29.85
CA ASN A 187 12.13 35.60 -30.61
C ASN A 187 13.39 34.73 -30.56
N TYR A 188 13.80 34.19 -31.70
CA TYR A 188 14.92 33.25 -31.82
C TYR A 188 16.19 33.91 -32.38
N TYR A 189 16.61 35.06 -31.82
CA TYR A 189 17.77 35.76 -32.35
C TYR A 189 19.04 34.92 -32.25
N ILE A 190 19.70 34.77 -33.40
CA ILE A 190 21.04 34.20 -33.55
C ILE A 190 21.91 35.21 -34.28
N ASN A 191 23.19 35.33 -33.92
CA ASN A 191 24.13 36.13 -34.67
C ASN A 191 24.38 35.50 -36.06
N SER A 192 23.83 36.11 -37.11
CA SER A 192 23.94 35.60 -38.48
C SER A 192 25.37 35.51 -39.04
N ALA A 193 26.34 36.21 -38.45
CA ALA A 193 27.74 36.11 -38.83
C ALA A 193 28.43 34.84 -38.27
N ASN A 194 27.83 34.19 -37.27
CA ASN A 194 28.36 33.02 -36.61
C ASN A 194 27.80 31.74 -37.24
N THR A 195 28.67 31.01 -37.96
CA THR A 195 28.28 29.81 -38.72
C THR A 195 27.99 28.59 -37.87
N GLN A 196 28.27 28.64 -36.56
CA GLN A 196 27.93 27.56 -35.63
C GLN A 196 26.47 27.62 -35.16
N LEU A 197 25.72 28.68 -35.50
CA LEU A 197 24.38 28.89 -34.98
C LEU A 197 23.30 28.43 -35.96
N SER A 198 22.17 27.99 -35.41
CA SER A 198 20.96 27.67 -36.17
C SER A 198 19.73 28.06 -35.36
N THR A 199 18.66 28.45 -36.05
CA THR A 199 17.40 28.81 -35.39
C THR A 199 16.79 27.60 -34.72
N GLY A 200 16.71 26.46 -35.42
CA GLY A 200 16.03 25.27 -34.93
C GLY A 200 16.70 23.94 -35.31
N GLY A 201 16.34 22.87 -34.60
CA GLY A 201 16.79 21.51 -34.89
C GLY A 201 15.83 20.41 -34.41
N LEU A 202 15.86 19.25 -35.08
CA LEU A 202 15.09 18.06 -34.72
C LEU A 202 16.02 16.91 -34.29
N THR A 203 15.93 16.46 -33.04
CA THR A 203 16.76 15.35 -32.52
C THR A 203 16.16 14.67 -31.30
N THR A 204 16.25 13.34 -31.24
CA THR A 204 15.79 12.54 -30.09
C THR A 204 16.90 12.20 -29.09
N ASN A 205 18.17 12.44 -29.43
CA ASN A 205 19.33 11.87 -28.72
C ASN A 205 20.42 12.92 -28.41
N ALA A 206 21.50 12.45 -27.74
CA ALA A 206 22.75 13.17 -27.44
C ALA A 206 23.53 13.69 -28.64
N THR A 207 23.21 13.26 -29.86
CA THR A 207 23.90 13.68 -31.07
C THR A 207 23.27 14.94 -31.64
N ALA A 208 24.11 15.86 -32.11
CA ALA A 208 23.66 17.06 -32.81
C ALA A 208 22.74 16.69 -33.99
N PRO A 209 21.61 17.41 -34.17
CA PRO A 209 20.88 17.34 -35.43
C PRO A 209 21.84 17.61 -36.58
N THR A 210 21.77 16.77 -37.61
CA THR A 210 22.47 16.99 -38.88
C THR A 210 21.44 17.21 -39.99
N ALA A 211 21.85 17.78 -41.12
CA ALA A 211 20.96 17.95 -42.26
C ALA A 211 20.29 16.60 -42.62
N PRO A 212 18.97 16.56 -42.90
CA PRO A 212 18.06 17.70 -43.12
C PRO A 212 17.37 18.26 -41.86
N ASN A 213 17.75 17.83 -40.66
CA ASN A 213 17.09 18.16 -39.40
C ASN A 213 17.63 19.42 -38.71
N THR A 214 18.33 20.28 -39.46
CA THR A 214 18.94 21.54 -39.00
C THR A 214 18.38 22.72 -39.79
N PHE A 215 17.89 23.74 -39.10
CA PHE A 215 17.16 24.86 -39.70
C PHE A 215 17.87 26.16 -39.36
N ALA A 216 18.69 26.66 -40.31
CA ALA A 216 19.56 27.81 -40.10
C ALA A 216 18.82 29.17 -40.05
N THR A 217 17.55 29.21 -40.46
CA THR A 217 16.75 30.44 -40.49
C THR A 217 15.36 30.21 -39.90
N LEU A 218 14.74 31.28 -39.43
CA LEU A 218 13.35 31.26 -38.94
C LEU A 218 12.38 30.66 -39.97
N ALA A 219 12.47 31.06 -41.24
CA ALA A 219 11.57 30.54 -42.27
C ALA A 219 11.67 29.02 -42.42
N LEU A 220 12.88 28.47 -42.28
CA LEU A 220 13.09 27.02 -42.30
C LEU A 220 12.54 26.35 -41.04
N TRP A 221 12.71 26.97 -39.86
CA TRP A 221 12.18 26.46 -38.59
C TRP A 221 10.64 26.47 -38.54
N GLN A 222 10.01 27.56 -38.99
CA GLN A 222 8.55 27.68 -39.03
C GLN A 222 7.90 26.62 -39.92
N ALA A 223 8.62 26.14 -40.94
CA ALA A 223 8.21 25.05 -41.81
C ALA A 223 8.63 23.64 -41.32
N ALA A 224 9.42 23.54 -40.24
CA ALA A 224 10.02 22.27 -39.81
C ALA A 224 9.03 21.30 -39.17
N LEU A 225 7.99 21.82 -38.51
CA LEU A 225 6.94 21.03 -37.87
C LEU A 225 5.79 20.75 -38.84
N THR A 226 5.17 19.57 -38.72
CA THR A 226 4.06 19.12 -39.55
C THR A 226 2.86 18.74 -38.67
N PRO A 227 1.77 19.53 -38.66
CA PRO A 227 1.63 20.83 -39.33
C PRO A 227 2.53 21.92 -38.72
N ALA A 228 2.75 23.01 -39.48
CA ALA A 228 3.48 24.17 -38.99
C ALA A 228 2.76 24.77 -37.78
N GLN A 229 3.51 25.04 -36.71
CA GLN A 229 2.95 25.46 -35.42
C GLN A 229 3.39 26.87 -34.98
N ASP A 230 4.42 27.47 -35.59
CA ASP A 230 5.16 28.63 -35.05
C ASP A 230 5.08 29.92 -35.90
N ALA A 231 3.87 30.28 -36.34
CA ALA A 231 3.67 31.26 -37.42
C ALA A 231 4.11 32.71 -37.11
N ASN A 232 4.05 33.15 -35.85
CA ASN A 232 4.25 34.54 -35.45
C ASN A 232 5.53 34.76 -34.63
N SER A 233 6.39 33.74 -34.50
CA SER A 233 7.72 33.95 -33.96
C SER A 233 8.55 34.84 -34.88
N ILE A 234 9.50 35.56 -34.29
CA ILE A 234 10.41 36.49 -34.98
C ILE A 234 11.87 36.07 -34.75
N GLN A 235 12.78 36.67 -35.52
CA GLN A 235 14.21 36.49 -35.37
C GLN A 235 14.90 37.84 -35.61
N ALA A 236 14.98 38.65 -34.56
CA ALA A 236 15.52 40.00 -34.58
C ALA A 236 16.22 40.30 -33.24
N ASP A 237 17.26 41.14 -33.22
CA ASP A 237 18.00 41.42 -31.98
C ASP A 237 17.04 41.94 -30.89
N PRO A 238 16.90 41.27 -29.73
CA PRO A 238 16.07 41.72 -28.61
C PRO A 238 16.43 43.11 -28.08
N LEU A 239 17.61 43.65 -28.41
CA LEU A 239 18.12 44.92 -27.88
C LEU A 239 18.12 44.94 -26.35
N TYR A 240 18.66 43.88 -25.74
CA TYR A 240 18.91 43.85 -24.30
C TYR A 240 19.88 44.96 -23.89
N VAL A 241 19.67 45.55 -22.71
CA VAL A 241 20.60 46.52 -22.11
C VAL A 241 22.01 45.94 -22.02
N SER A 242 22.13 44.66 -21.65
CA SER A 242 23.36 43.89 -21.67
C SER A 242 23.11 42.38 -21.74
N ASN A 243 23.58 41.74 -22.82
CA ASN A 243 23.46 40.28 -23.03
C ASN A 243 24.17 39.42 -21.98
N THR A 244 24.98 40.01 -21.09
CA THR A 244 25.76 39.30 -20.07
C THR A 244 25.48 39.77 -18.65
N ALA A 245 24.60 40.76 -18.45
CA ALA A 245 24.34 41.34 -17.13
C ALA A 245 22.89 41.78 -16.91
N ASP A 246 22.19 42.20 -17.97
CA ASP A 246 20.89 42.84 -17.84
C ASP A 246 20.03 42.62 -19.09
N LEU A 247 19.02 41.76 -18.97
CA LEU A 247 18.16 41.38 -20.10
C LEU A 247 16.86 42.21 -20.18
N HIS A 248 16.81 43.38 -19.54
CA HIS A 248 15.78 44.37 -19.86
C HIS A 248 15.92 44.79 -21.31
N ILE A 249 14.81 45.02 -22.00
CA ILE A 249 14.79 45.41 -23.42
C ILE A 249 14.69 46.93 -23.56
N ALA A 250 15.35 47.48 -24.58
CA ALA A 250 15.20 48.89 -24.91
C ALA A 250 13.80 49.19 -25.48
N SER A 251 13.32 50.42 -25.32
CA SER A 251 11.98 50.85 -25.81
C SER A 251 11.78 50.74 -27.34
N GLY A 252 12.86 50.64 -28.12
CA GLY A 252 12.83 50.38 -29.57
C GLY A 252 13.00 48.91 -29.96
N SER A 253 12.97 47.99 -29.00
CA SER A 253 13.16 46.55 -29.24
C SER A 253 12.07 45.98 -30.15
N PRO A 254 12.42 45.07 -31.08
CA PRO A 254 11.42 44.32 -31.86
C PRO A 254 10.54 43.40 -31.00
N ASN A 255 10.90 43.17 -29.73
CA ASN A 255 10.07 42.42 -28.80
C ASN A 255 8.87 43.23 -28.28
N VAL A 256 8.94 44.56 -28.35
CA VAL A 256 7.91 45.44 -27.80
C VAL A 256 6.59 45.23 -28.55
N ASN A 257 5.53 44.90 -27.81
CA ASN A 257 4.18 44.57 -28.26
C ASN A 257 4.08 43.42 -29.28
N ALA A 258 5.10 42.56 -29.37
CA ALA A 258 5.15 41.46 -30.34
C ALA A 258 4.63 40.12 -29.80
N GLY A 259 4.33 40.04 -28.50
CA GLY A 259 3.87 38.84 -27.82
C GLY A 259 2.35 38.68 -27.81
N THR A 260 1.90 37.64 -27.10
CA THR A 260 0.48 37.35 -26.84
C THR A 260 0.27 36.97 -25.38
N ALA A 261 -0.91 37.23 -24.80
CA ALA A 261 -1.23 36.74 -23.46
C ALA A 261 -1.05 35.20 -23.38
N ALA A 262 -0.34 34.72 -22.34
CA ALA A 262 -0.02 33.30 -22.20
C ALA A 262 0.23 32.91 -20.73
N GLY A 263 -0.17 31.69 -20.35
CA GLY A 263 0.17 31.09 -19.06
C GLY A 263 -0.39 31.80 -17.81
N GLY A 264 -1.37 32.69 -17.95
CA GLY A 264 -1.89 33.50 -16.85
C GLY A 264 -0.87 34.51 -16.28
N VAL A 265 0.23 34.76 -17.01
CA VAL A 265 1.29 35.68 -16.59
C VAL A 265 0.86 37.10 -16.95
N ILE A 266 0.49 37.86 -15.92
CA ILE A 266 -0.07 39.22 -16.06
C ILE A 266 0.91 40.33 -15.67
N GLU A 267 2.06 39.95 -15.12
CA GLU A 267 3.12 40.90 -14.74
C GLU A 267 4.43 40.50 -15.44
N ASP A 268 5.40 41.40 -15.46
CA ASP A 268 6.77 41.17 -15.96
C ASP A 268 7.76 40.82 -14.82
N ILE A 269 9.06 40.90 -15.09
CA ILE A 269 10.13 40.61 -14.12
C ILE A 269 10.26 41.66 -13.01
N ASP A 270 9.95 42.92 -13.31
CA ASP A 270 9.96 44.04 -12.37
C ASP A 270 8.66 44.15 -11.56
N GLY A 271 7.68 43.32 -11.92
CA GLY A 271 6.36 43.26 -11.30
C GLY A 271 5.41 44.29 -11.89
N GLN A 272 5.67 44.87 -13.06
CA GLN A 272 4.74 45.74 -13.77
C GLN A 272 3.67 44.91 -14.46
N LEU A 273 2.43 45.40 -14.51
CA LEU A 273 1.36 44.75 -15.27
C LEU A 273 1.63 44.85 -16.77
N ARG A 274 1.42 43.72 -17.45
CA ARG A 274 1.54 43.62 -18.88
C ARG A 274 0.41 44.37 -19.59
N VAL A 275 0.74 45.10 -20.65
CA VAL A 275 -0.22 45.74 -21.55
C VAL A 275 -0.89 44.69 -22.46
N ALA A 276 -1.96 45.08 -23.14
CA ALA A 276 -2.77 44.16 -23.95
C ALA A 276 -2.00 43.45 -25.08
N ALA A 277 -0.95 44.10 -25.60
CA ALA A 277 0.02 43.48 -26.49
C ALA A 277 1.32 43.28 -25.69
N PRO A 278 1.49 42.16 -24.96
CA PRO A 278 2.63 41.99 -24.08
C PRO A 278 3.92 41.86 -24.89
N ASP A 279 5.04 42.20 -24.27
CA ASP A 279 6.35 42.10 -24.89
C ASP A 279 6.83 40.64 -24.94
N ILE A 280 7.62 40.29 -25.97
CA ILE A 280 8.34 39.01 -25.99
C ILE A 280 9.50 39.09 -24.99
N GLY A 281 9.57 38.14 -24.06
CA GLY A 281 10.58 38.10 -23.00
C GLY A 281 10.05 38.49 -21.63
N ALA A 282 10.96 38.53 -20.67
CA ALA A 282 10.65 38.68 -19.25
C ALA A 282 10.37 40.12 -18.82
N ASP A 283 10.82 41.09 -19.61
CA ASP A 283 10.68 42.51 -19.34
C ASP A 283 9.53 43.13 -20.16
N GLU A 284 8.94 44.19 -19.62
CA GLU A 284 7.91 45.00 -20.27
C GLU A 284 8.13 46.49 -19.96
N PRO A 285 9.04 47.19 -20.68
CA PRO A 285 9.33 48.60 -20.42
C PRO A 285 8.12 49.55 -20.55
N GLY A 286 7.05 49.11 -21.23
CA GLY A 286 5.78 49.83 -21.34
C GLY A 286 4.73 49.43 -20.28
N GLY A 287 5.11 48.61 -19.30
CA GLY A 287 4.24 48.07 -18.28
C GLY A 287 3.54 49.14 -17.44
N ILE A 288 2.38 48.77 -16.91
CA ILE A 288 1.60 49.65 -16.04
C ILE A 288 1.95 49.29 -14.60
N ALA A 289 2.14 50.29 -13.73
CA ALA A 289 2.35 50.02 -12.31
C ALA A 289 1.16 49.19 -11.75
N PRO A 290 1.41 48.12 -10.99
CA PRO A 290 0.32 47.34 -10.41
C PRO A 290 -0.48 48.21 -9.45
N PRO A 291 -1.75 47.85 -9.24
CA PRO A 291 -2.57 48.56 -8.27
C PRO A 291 -1.95 48.50 -6.87
N VAL A 292 -2.26 49.48 -6.03
CA VAL A 292 -1.75 49.49 -4.66
C VAL A 292 -2.44 48.38 -3.85
N ASN A 293 -3.75 48.24 -4.04
CA ASN A 293 -4.58 47.24 -3.37
C ASN A 293 -5.30 46.36 -4.41
N ASP A 294 -4.96 45.07 -4.48
CA ASP A 294 -5.60 44.08 -5.37
C ASP A 294 -5.49 42.68 -4.76
N ILE A 295 -6.62 42.06 -4.40
CA ILE A 295 -6.72 40.68 -3.90
C ILE A 295 -7.60 39.86 -4.84
N GLN A 296 -6.95 38.98 -5.59
CA GLN A 296 -7.59 38.01 -6.44
C GLN A 296 -8.12 36.81 -5.63
N ALA A 297 -9.33 36.34 -5.94
CA ALA A 297 -9.77 35.00 -5.57
C ALA A 297 -9.22 33.97 -6.58
N VAL A 298 -8.44 33.00 -6.09
CA VAL A 298 -7.65 32.08 -6.92
C VAL A 298 -8.39 30.77 -7.19
N ALA A 299 -8.90 30.11 -6.15
CA ALA A 299 -9.50 28.77 -6.29
C ALA A 299 -10.47 28.43 -5.16
N LEU A 300 -11.45 27.59 -5.49
CA LEU A 300 -12.30 26.88 -4.53
C LEU A 300 -11.57 25.60 -4.12
N VAL A 301 -11.13 25.54 -2.85
CA VAL A 301 -10.24 24.47 -2.36
C VAL A 301 -11.04 23.30 -1.81
N SER A 302 -12.04 23.57 -0.98
CA SER A 302 -12.92 22.55 -0.42
C SER A 302 -14.31 23.12 -0.16
N PRO A 303 -15.39 22.51 -0.65
CA PRO A 303 -15.38 21.61 -1.79
C PRO A 303 -14.77 22.29 -3.03
N ALA A 304 -14.06 21.50 -3.84
CA ALA A 304 -13.63 21.96 -5.16
C ALA A 304 -14.83 22.02 -6.12
N SER A 305 -14.71 22.79 -7.21
CA SER A 305 -15.75 22.83 -8.22
C SER A 305 -15.96 21.44 -8.85
N GLY A 306 -17.21 20.99 -8.92
CA GLY A 306 -17.64 19.67 -9.38
C GLY A 306 -17.80 18.63 -8.27
N SER A 307 -17.37 18.91 -7.04
CA SER A 307 -17.41 17.94 -5.93
C SER A 307 -18.84 17.67 -5.42
N THR A 308 -19.01 16.51 -4.79
CA THR A 308 -20.23 16.18 -4.02
C THR A 308 -19.98 16.43 -2.54
N VAL A 309 -20.96 17.01 -1.84
CA VAL A 309 -20.93 17.30 -0.39
C VAL A 309 -22.14 16.69 0.32
N PRO A 310 -22.05 16.44 1.64
CA PRO A 310 -23.18 15.93 2.40
C PRO A 310 -24.27 17.00 2.56
N ALA A 311 -25.49 16.70 2.12
CA ALA A 311 -26.68 17.45 2.49
C ALA A 311 -27.04 17.16 3.96
N THR A 312 -27.66 18.12 4.63
CA THR A 312 -28.11 18.10 6.04
C THR A 312 -27.02 17.99 7.10
N THR A 313 -25.76 17.78 6.70
CA THR A 313 -24.59 17.74 7.59
C THR A 313 -23.73 18.99 7.41
N PRO A 314 -23.22 19.61 8.49
CA PRO A 314 -22.31 20.74 8.38
C PRO A 314 -20.96 20.34 7.73
N PHE A 315 -20.42 21.20 6.86
CA PHE A 315 -19.05 21.09 6.33
C PHE A 315 -18.38 22.47 6.28
N ALA A 316 -17.05 22.52 6.35
CA ALA A 316 -16.28 23.77 6.36
C ALA A 316 -15.71 24.11 4.97
N PRO A 317 -16.19 25.18 4.29
CA PRO A 317 -15.63 25.59 3.02
C PRO A 317 -14.22 26.18 3.16
N GLN A 318 -13.43 26.08 2.10
CA GLN A 318 -12.12 26.71 1.94
C GLN A 318 -11.96 27.29 0.52
N ALA A 319 -11.32 28.45 0.43
CA ALA A 319 -10.92 29.07 -0.84
C ALA A 319 -9.57 29.78 -0.68
N SER A 320 -8.82 29.89 -1.77
CA SER A 320 -7.51 30.56 -1.77
C SER A 320 -7.56 31.92 -2.44
N PHE A 321 -6.78 32.86 -1.91
CA PHE A 321 -6.71 34.25 -2.34
C PHE A 321 -5.26 34.68 -2.49
N ARG A 322 -4.98 35.56 -3.45
CA ARG A 322 -3.63 36.06 -3.75
C ARG A 322 -3.62 37.58 -3.77
N ASN A 323 -2.60 38.18 -3.15
CA ASN A 323 -2.37 39.62 -3.24
C ASN A 323 -1.57 39.92 -4.51
N LEU A 324 -2.18 40.62 -5.46
CA LEU A 324 -1.58 41.17 -6.67
C LEU A 324 -1.25 42.67 -6.53
N GLY A 325 -1.68 43.30 -5.43
CA GLY A 325 -1.36 44.66 -5.11
C GLY A 325 0.07 44.83 -4.60
N THR A 326 0.62 46.02 -4.79
CA THR A 326 1.97 46.34 -4.29
C THR A 326 2.03 46.47 -2.76
N ALA A 327 0.94 46.83 -2.10
CA ALA A 327 0.86 46.93 -0.64
C ALA A 327 0.53 45.59 0.03
N THR A 328 1.17 45.31 1.17
CA THR A 328 0.75 44.21 2.05
C THR A 328 -0.63 44.53 2.60
N GLN A 329 -1.59 43.62 2.39
CA GLN A 329 -2.93 43.76 2.89
C GLN A 329 -3.05 43.06 4.25
N THR A 330 -3.77 43.66 5.18
CA THR A 330 -4.00 43.09 6.52
C THR A 330 -5.49 43.06 6.81
N ASN A 331 -5.91 42.05 7.57
CA ASN A 331 -7.32 41.82 7.89
C ASN A 331 -8.22 41.77 6.64
N VAL A 332 -7.78 41.06 5.60
CA VAL A 332 -8.51 40.97 4.33
C VAL A 332 -9.82 40.21 4.56
N PRO A 333 -10.99 40.86 4.44
CA PRO A 333 -12.26 40.18 4.57
C PRO A 333 -12.53 39.36 3.31
N VAL A 334 -12.92 38.12 3.49
CA VAL A 334 -13.29 37.22 2.40
C VAL A 334 -14.66 36.59 2.69
N ARG A 335 -15.40 36.28 1.64
CA ARG A 335 -16.75 35.70 1.72
C ARG A 335 -16.84 34.43 0.90
N TYR A 336 -17.59 33.47 1.41
CA TYR A 336 -18.00 32.27 0.69
C TYR A 336 -19.52 32.21 0.64
N ARG A 337 -20.07 31.95 -0.55
CA ARG A 337 -21.51 31.81 -0.80
C ARG A 337 -21.83 30.51 -1.49
N ILE A 338 -22.96 29.94 -1.11
CA ILE A 338 -23.58 28.80 -1.77
C ILE A 338 -24.99 29.24 -2.18
N LEU A 339 -25.32 29.08 -3.46
CA LEU A 339 -26.61 29.45 -4.03
C LEU A 339 -27.31 28.23 -4.62
N ASP A 340 -28.63 28.15 -4.43
CA ASP A 340 -29.46 27.11 -5.04
C ASP A 340 -29.76 27.39 -6.54
N GLY A 341 -30.51 26.49 -7.18
CA GLY A 341 -30.91 26.64 -8.59
C GLY A 341 -31.83 27.82 -8.89
N MET A 342 -32.36 28.51 -7.87
CA MET A 342 -33.12 29.76 -7.99
C MET A 342 -32.27 31.00 -7.64
N MET A 343 -30.95 30.82 -7.51
CA MET A 343 -29.99 31.85 -7.09
C MET A 343 -30.29 32.43 -5.69
N GLN A 344 -30.90 31.65 -4.80
CA GLN A 344 -31.08 32.03 -3.40
C GLN A 344 -29.87 31.57 -2.57
N GLU A 345 -29.39 32.44 -1.68
CA GLU A 345 -28.27 32.12 -0.79
C GLU A 345 -28.70 31.08 0.26
N VAL A 346 -28.09 29.90 0.23
CA VAL A 346 -28.28 28.84 1.24
C VAL A 346 -27.16 28.80 2.27
N CYS A 347 -25.99 29.36 1.93
CA CYS A 347 -24.94 29.67 2.88
C CYS A 347 -24.26 30.97 2.47
N ASN A 348 -23.97 31.83 3.45
CA ASN A 348 -23.24 33.08 3.27
C ASN A 348 -22.40 33.31 4.52
N VAL A 349 -21.11 33.06 4.42
CA VAL A 349 -20.18 33.08 5.55
C VAL A 349 -18.95 33.89 5.18
N THR A 350 -18.34 34.51 6.19
CA THR A 350 -17.13 35.31 6.02
C THR A 350 -15.99 34.76 6.86
N ALA A 351 -14.78 35.05 6.43
CA ALA A 351 -13.54 34.84 7.16
C ALA A 351 -12.62 36.03 6.97
N THR A 352 -11.52 36.07 7.73
CA THR A 352 -10.51 37.12 7.62
C THR A 352 -9.15 36.48 7.43
N ILE A 353 -8.44 36.87 6.38
CA ILE A 353 -7.02 36.54 6.23
C ILE A 353 -6.23 37.59 7.01
N PRO A 354 -5.46 37.21 8.05
CA PRO A 354 -4.81 38.17 8.94
C PRO A 354 -3.83 39.11 8.23
N SER A 355 -3.05 38.57 7.29
CA SER A 355 -2.09 39.32 6.49
C SER A 355 -1.82 38.57 5.20
N LEU A 356 -1.68 39.31 4.10
CA LEU A 356 -1.30 38.78 2.80
C LEU A 356 -0.30 39.76 2.16
N ALA A 357 0.98 39.38 2.17
CA ALA A 357 2.03 40.17 1.55
C ALA A 357 1.90 40.16 0.02
N ASN A 358 2.47 41.17 -0.66
CA ASN A 358 2.50 41.22 -2.12
C ASN A 358 3.02 39.88 -2.69
N GLY A 359 2.26 39.30 -3.63
CA GLY A 359 2.57 38.07 -4.32
C GLY A 359 2.25 36.80 -3.54
N GLN A 360 1.89 36.87 -2.25
CA GLN A 360 1.50 35.69 -1.47
C GLN A 360 0.10 35.20 -1.81
N THR A 361 -0.07 33.88 -1.73
CA THR A 361 -1.37 33.19 -1.78
C THR A 361 -1.62 32.53 -0.43
N ALA A 362 -2.85 32.65 0.10
CA ALA A 362 -3.28 31.99 1.33
C ALA A 362 -4.67 31.37 1.16
N ALA A 363 -4.89 30.21 1.80
CA ALA A 363 -6.21 29.62 1.93
C ALA A 363 -6.92 30.19 3.17
N ALA A 364 -8.20 30.52 3.02
CA ALA A 364 -9.10 30.87 4.11
C ALA A 364 -10.05 29.71 4.39
N THR A 365 -10.17 29.33 5.67
CA THR A 365 -11.19 28.40 6.16
C THR A 365 -12.37 29.18 6.68
N PHE A 366 -13.56 28.87 6.16
CA PHE A 366 -14.80 29.52 6.51
C PHE A 366 -15.57 28.73 7.58
N PRO A 367 -16.44 29.40 8.36
CA PRO A 367 -17.41 28.71 9.21
C PRO A 367 -18.24 27.66 8.46
N ASN A 368 -18.72 26.66 9.19
CA ASN A 368 -19.49 25.57 8.59
C ASN A 368 -20.76 26.04 7.87
N CYS A 369 -21.00 25.47 6.69
CA CYS A 369 -22.25 25.57 5.95
C CYS A 369 -23.04 24.26 6.07
N THR A 370 -24.37 24.35 6.04
CA THR A 370 -25.26 23.18 5.95
C THR A 370 -26.24 23.38 4.80
N ILE A 371 -26.27 22.44 3.85
CA ILE A 371 -27.20 22.47 2.72
C ILE A 371 -28.41 21.61 3.04
N ALA A 372 -29.63 22.17 3.05
CA ALA A 372 -30.81 21.47 3.55
C ALA A 372 -31.34 20.35 2.63
N ALA A 373 -31.15 20.47 1.31
CA ALA A 373 -31.72 19.56 0.33
C ALA A 373 -30.64 19.04 -0.65
N PRO A 374 -30.79 17.82 -1.19
CA PRO A 374 -29.92 17.36 -2.27
C PRO A 374 -30.20 18.13 -3.56
N GLY A 375 -29.17 18.27 -4.40
CA GLY A 375 -29.27 18.99 -5.68
C GLY A 375 -27.96 19.66 -6.09
N SER A 376 -27.98 20.35 -7.23
CA SER A 376 -26.83 21.13 -7.70
C SER A 376 -26.87 22.56 -7.15
N TYR A 377 -25.71 23.07 -6.74
CA TYR A 377 -25.54 24.39 -6.14
C TYR A 377 -24.40 25.13 -6.83
N SER A 378 -24.53 26.45 -6.92
CA SER A 378 -23.43 27.33 -7.32
C SER A 378 -22.65 27.76 -6.10
N ILE A 379 -21.33 27.76 -6.17
CA ILE A 379 -20.45 28.24 -5.10
C ILE A 379 -19.62 29.42 -5.59
N ALA A 380 -19.38 30.39 -4.72
CA ALA A 380 -18.58 31.57 -5.01
C ALA A 380 -17.72 31.93 -3.80
N ALA A 381 -16.46 32.25 -4.03
CA ALA A 381 -15.57 32.81 -3.02
C ALA A 381 -15.05 34.17 -3.50
N ARG A 382 -15.14 35.19 -2.64
CA ARG A 382 -14.87 36.58 -2.98
C ARG A 382 -13.98 37.27 -1.96
N SER A 383 -13.04 38.09 -2.44
CA SER A 383 -12.38 39.13 -1.64
C SER A 383 -13.30 40.34 -1.48
N GLU A 384 -13.41 40.87 -0.26
CA GLU A 384 -14.18 42.09 0.02
C GLU A 384 -13.27 43.24 0.46
N LEU A 385 -12.01 43.23 0.01
CA LEU A 385 -11.05 44.28 0.34
C LEU A 385 -11.59 45.66 -0.09
N VAL A 386 -11.68 46.58 0.88
CA VAL A 386 -12.11 47.95 0.60
C VAL A 386 -11.01 48.70 -0.14
N GLY A 387 -11.37 49.30 -1.28
CA GLY A 387 -10.40 50.00 -2.12
C GLY A 387 -9.57 49.08 -2.99
N ASP A 388 -10.00 47.82 -3.17
CA ASP A 388 -9.51 46.97 -4.24
C ASP A 388 -9.71 47.65 -5.59
N GLU A 389 -8.62 47.75 -6.34
CA GLU A 389 -8.55 48.49 -7.60
C GLU A 389 -8.89 47.60 -8.82
N ASN A 390 -8.92 46.27 -8.67
CA ASN A 390 -9.19 45.32 -9.73
C ASN A 390 -10.37 44.38 -9.42
N THR A 391 -11.52 44.98 -9.14
CA THR A 391 -12.74 44.26 -8.73
C THR A 391 -13.24 43.12 -9.64
N ALA A 392 -12.71 42.98 -10.86
CA ALA A 392 -13.04 41.91 -11.79
C ALA A 392 -12.44 40.55 -11.39
N ASN A 393 -11.37 40.52 -10.58
CA ASN A 393 -10.68 39.30 -10.15
C ASN A 393 -11.02 38.88 -8.71
N ASP A 394 -11.85 39.67 -8.02
CA ASP A 394 -12.20 39.47 -6.61
C ASP A 394 -12.93 38.14 -6.36
N GLU A 395 -13.56 37.53 -7.36
CA GLU A 395 -14.46 36.38 -7.17
C GLU A 395 -14.14 35.21 -8.11
N VAL A 396 -14.07 34.02 -7.52
CA VAL A 396 -14.04 32.74 -8.23
C VAL A 396 -15.35 32.02 -8.00
N THR A 397 -15.88 31.40 -9.06
CA THR A 397 -17.15 30.66 -9.01
C THR A 397 -16.97 29.21 -9.44
N GLY A 398 -17.89 28.35 -9.02
CA GLY A 398 -17.92 26.93 -9.33
C GLY A 398 -19.29 26.34 -9.03
N SER A 399 -19.37 25.01 -9.11
CA SER A 399 -20.59 24.27 -8.78
C SER A 399 -20.28 23.09 -7.88
N ILE A 400 -21.24 22.63 -7.10
CA ILE A 400 -21.16 21.40 -6.30
C ILE A 400 -22.49 20.67 -6.38
N ASN A 401 -22.48 19.39 -6.03
CA ASN A 401 -23.70 18.62 -5.81
C ASN A 401 -23.84 18.29 -4.32
N ALA A 402 -25.01 18.50 -3.73
CA ALA A 402 -25.32 18.01 -2.39
C ALA A 402 -26.09 16.69 -2.51
N ALA A 403 -25.68 15.67 -1.74
CA ALA A 403 -26.38 14.40 -1.66
C ALA A 403 -26.51 13.95 -0.20
N LEU A 404 -27.56 13.19 0.12
CA LEU A 404 -27.80 12.73 1.48
C LEU A 404 -26.73 11.70 1.90
N PRO A 405 -26.18 11.80 3.13
CA PRO A 405 -25.37 10.73 3.71
C PRO A 405 -26.12 9.39 3.69
N LEU A 406 -25.39 8.30 3.47
CA LEU A 406 -26.02 6.99 3.34
C LEU A 406 -26.51 6.44 4.69
N ALA A 407 -27.63 5.73 4.67
CA ALA A 407 -28.16 5.00 5.82
C ALA A 407 -29.11 3.90 5.34
N GLY A 408 -29.03 2.71 5.92
CA GLY A 408 -29.86 1.57 5.55
C GLY A 408 -29.21 0.65 4.52
N THR A 409 -30.00 0.08 3.62
CA THR A 409 -29.55 -0.98 2.70
C THR A 409 -29.41 -0.47 1.27
N TYR A 410 -28.31 -0.83 0.61
CA TYR A 410 -28.03 -0.53 -0.79
C TYR A 410 -27.60 -1.79 -1.53
N SER A 411 -28.00 -1.89 -2.79
CA SER A 411 -27.65 -2.97 -3.70
C SER A 411 -26.49 -2.57 -4.61
N VAL A 412 -25.52 -3.48 -4.78
CA VAL A 412 -24.36 -3.29 -5.65
C VAL A 412 -24.29 -4.41 -6.67
N GLY A 413 -24.21 -4.03 -7.94
CA GLY A 413 -24.19 -4.94 -9.08
C GLY A 413 -25.05 -4.42 -10.23
N THR A 414 -25.07 -5.14 -11.35
CA THR A 414 -25.85 -4.73 -12.52
C THR A 414 -27.32 -4.51 -12.17
N GLY A 415 -27.81 -3.29 -12.35
CA GLY A 415 -29.20 -2.91 -12.04
C GLY A 415 -29.49 -2.60 -10.57
N GLY A 416 -28.48 -2.58 -9.70
CA GLY A 416 -28.59 -2.11 -8.31
C GLY A 416 -28.48 -0.59 -8.16
N ASP A 417 -28.48 -0.12 -6.91
CA ASP A 417 -28.31 1.30 -6.56
C ASP A 417 -26.93 1.81 -6.99
N PHE A 418 -25.92 0.96 -6.94
CA PHE A 418 -24.57 1.21 -7.44
C PHE A 418 -24.12 0.08 -8.36
N SER A 419 -23.38 0.42 -9.41
CA SER A 419 -22.83 -0.57 -10.35
C SER A 419 -21.51 -1.18 -9.89
N SER A 420 -20.81 -0.53 -8.95
CA SER A 420 -19.49 -0.91 -8.47
C SER A 420 -19.34 -0.70 -6.97
N LEU A 421 -18.48 -1.51 -6.36
CA LEU A 421 -18.08 -1.37 -4.96
C LEU A 421 -16.93 -0.36 -4.82
N THR A 422 -15.87 -0.49 -5.62
CA THR A 422 -14.56 0.12 -5.39
C THR A 422 -14.06 1.02 -6.53
N ASN A 423 -14.83 1.20 -7.60
CA ASN A 423 -14.48 2.12 -8.69
C ASN A 423 -15.13 3.50 -8.50
N ALA A 424 -14.68 4.49 -9.27
CA ALA A 424 -15.28 5.84 -9.29
C ALA A 424 -16.78 5.78 -9.59
N GLY A 425 -17.58 6.54 -8.84
CA GLY A 425 -19.04 6.48 -8.87
C GLY A 425 -19.65 5.24 -8.19
N GLY A 426 -18.84 4.32 -7.66
CA GLY A 426 -19.28 3.21 -6.83
C GLY A 426 -19.65 3.65 -5.41
N ILE A 427 -20.16 2.71 -4.61
CA ILE A 427 -20.66 3.04 -3.26
C ILE A 427 -19.56 3.52 -2.30
N PHE A 428 -18.31 3.04 -2.42
CA PHE A 428 -17.20 3.56 -1.60
C PHE A 428 -16.92 5.04 -1.88
N ASP A 429 -16.97 5.44 -3.16
CA ASP A 429 -16.77 6.84 -3.57
C ASP A 429 -17.85 7.76 -2.97
N VAL A 430 -19.11 7.29 -3.00
CA VAL A 430 -20.22 8.03 -2.39
C VAL A 430 -20.11 8.08 -0.87
N LEU A 431 -19.82 6.97 -0.20
CA LEU A 431 -19.60 6.95 1.25
C LEU A 431 -18.48 7.90 1.69
N ASN A 432 -17.37 7.94 0.95
CA ASN A 432 -16.27 8.86 1.23
C ASN A 432 -16.68 10.33 1.05
N SER A 433 -17.58 10.61 0.10
CA SER A 433 -17.99 11.97 -0.24
C SER A 433 -19.05 12.53 0.71
N VAL A 434 -20.03 11.70 1.11
CA VAL A 434 -21.18 12.16 1.91
C VAL A 434 -21.26 11.54 3.30
N GLY A 435 -20.43 10.55 3.62
CA GLY A 435 -20.47 9.83 4.89
C GLY A 435 -21.75 9.01 5.08
N SER A 436 -22.02 8.69 6.34
CA SER A 436 -23.21 7.94 6.75
C SER A 436 -23.89 8.58 7.97
N THR A 437 -25.21 8.45 8.06
CA THR A 437 -26.00 8.92 9.22
C THR A 437 -26.57 7.77 10.06
N GLY A 438 -26.41 6.53 9.60
CA GLY A 438 -26.75 5.32 10.31
C GLY A 438 -25.98 4.14 9.72
N SER A 439 -26.21 2.94 10.24
CA SER A 439 -25.59 1.72 9.72
C SER A 439 -25.89 1.52 8.24
N VAL A 440 -24.89 1.07 7.48
CA VAL A 440 -25.00 0.83 6.03
C VAL A 440 -24.84 -0.66 5.76
N THR A 441 -25.79 -1.25 5.04
CA THR A 441 -25.70 -2.61 4.52
C THR A 441 -25.58 -2.58 3.00
N ILE A 442 -24.51 -3.14 2.48
CA ILE A 442 -24.15 -3.22 1.07
C ILE A 442 -24.38 -4.68 0.64
N ASN A 443 -25.47 -4.91 -0.09
CA ASN A 443 -25.80 -6.22 -0.63
C ASN A 443 -25.23 -6.36 -2.05
N ILE A 444 -24.30 -7.29 -2.24
CA ILE A 444 -23.79 -7.67 -3.56
C ILE A 444 -24.85 -8.55 -4.24
N THR A 445 -25.57 -7.99 -5.21
CA THR A 445 -26.73 -8.65 -5.84
C THR A 445 -26.40 -9.34 -7.17
N ALA A 446 -25.22 -9.08 -7.73
CA ALA A 446 -24.67 -9.72 -8.91
C ALA A 446 -23.14 -9.83 -8.79
N ASP A 447 -22.51 -10.64 -9.63
CA ASP A 447 -21.05 -10.68 -9.70
C ASP A 447 -20.51 -9.32 -10.15
N LEU A 448 -19.50 -8.82 -9.43
CA LEU A 448 -18.81 -7.58 -9.78
C LEU A 448 -17.55 -7.93 -10.58
N THR A 449 -17.44 -7.35 -11.77
CA THR A 449 -16.29 -7.57 -12.67
C THR A 449 -15.62 -6.23 -12.96
N GLY A 450 -14.29 -6.23 -13.02
CA GLY A 450 -13.51 -5.01 -13.25
C GLY A 450 -13.34 -4.12 -12.01
N GLU A 451 -13.48 -4.68 -10.80
CA GLU A 451 -13.19 -3.99 -9.54
C GLU A 451 -11.66 -3.86 -9.39
N ASN A 452 -11.11 -2.67 -9.62
CA ASN A 452 -9.66 -2.45 -9.57
C ASN A 452 -9.20 -1.85 -8.24
N GLY A 453 -10.12 -1.60 -7.31
CA GLY A 453 -9.82 -0.98 -6.02
C GLY A 453 -9.39 0.48 -6.13
N ALA A 454 -9.73 1.21 -7.20
CA ALA A 454 -9.33 2.62 -7.39
C ALA A 454 -9.73 3.51 -6.21
N ILE A 455 -10.89 3.23 -5.61
CA ILE A 455 -11.44 3.94 -4.46
C ILE A 455 -11.45 2.99 -3.25
N ALA A 456 -10.71 3.35 -2.20
CA ALA A 456 -10.81 2.70 -0.90
C ALA A 456 -12.00 3.27 -0.13
N LEU A 457 -12.57 2.51 0.79
CA LEU A 457 -13.44 3.08 1.82
C LEU A 457 -12.55 3.74 2.88
N ASN A 458 -12.72 5.03 3.12
CA ASN A 458 -12.00 5.76 4.16
C ASN A 458 -12.75 5.68 5.50
N GLU A 459 -12.10 6.12 6.57
CA GLU A 459 -12.75 6.36 7.86
C GLU A 459 -14.00 7.23 7.69
N LEU A 460 -15.14 6.74 8.17
CA LEU A 460 -16.38 7.50 8.19
C LEU A 460 -16.51 8.20 9.54
N ALA A 461 -16.56 9.54 9.52
CA ALA A 461 -16.65 10.36 10.73
C ALA A 461 -17.82 10.01 11.68
N SER A 462 -18.85 9.31 11.17
CA SER A 462 -19.98 8.85 11.97
C SER A 462 -19.68 7.65 12.86
N GLY A 463 -18.61 6.90 12.57
CA GLY A 463 -18.28 5.62 13.21
C GLY A 463 -19.31 4.50 13.02
N GLN A 464 -20.33 4.70 12.18
CA GLN A 464 -21.41 3.74 11.98
C GLN A 464 -20.94 2.48 11.25
N PRO A 465 -21.46 1.30 11.60
CA PRO A 465 -20.99 0.06 11.00
C PRO A 465 -21.41 -0.05 9.53
N VAL A 466 -20.51 -0.61 8.72
CA VAL A 466 -20.73 -0.93 7.31
C VAL A 466 -20.66 -2.45 7.15
N LEU A 467 -21.76 -3.06 6.70
CA LEU A 467 -21.84 -4.49 6.40
C LEU A 467 -21.82 -4.71 4.89
N ILE A 468 -20.88 -5.49 4.37
CA ILE A 468 -20.81 -5.91 2.96
C ILE A 468 -21.10 -7.41 2.90
N ARG A 469 -22.08 -7.84 2.10
CA ARG A 469 -22.47 -9.26 2.02
C ARG A 469 -23.08 -9.66 0.68
N PRO A 470 -22.99 -10.94 0.25
CA PRO A 470 -23.73 -11.43 -0.91
C PRO A 470 -25.23 -11.49 -0.63
N LEU A 471 -26.05 -11.32 -1.67
CA LEU A 471 -27.50 -11.49 -1.61
C LEU A 471 -28.03 -12.26 -2.83
N GLY A 472 -28.98 -13.17 -2.58
CA GLY A 472 -29.70 -13.94 -3.60
C GLY A 472 -28.94 -15.18 -4.12
N GLY A 473 -27.71 -15.41 -3.66
CA GLY A 473 -26.86 -16.52 -4.04
C GLY A 473 -25.39 -16.18 -3.85
N ALA A 474 -24.51 -17.16 -4.09
CA ALA A 474 -23.07 -16.92 -4.05
C ALA A 474 -22.66 -15.85 -5.07
N ARG A 475 -21.65 -15.05 -4.72
CA ARG A 475 -21.18 -13.90 -5.50
C ARG A 475 -19.67 -13.87 -5.62
N THR A 476 -19.21 -13.23 -6.69
CA THR A 476 -17.80 -12.96 -6.93
C THR A 476 -17.55 -11.46 -7.11
N ILE A 477 -16.49 -10.96 -6.49
CA ILE A 477 -15.93 -9.62 -6.70
C ILE A 477 -14.56 -9.81 -7.36
N THR A 478 -14.42 -9.40 -8.62
CA THR A 478 -13.22 -9.67 -9.43
C THR A 478 -12.69 -8.42 -10.10
N GLY A 479 -11.36 -8.34 -10.21
CA GLY A 479 -10.69 -7.40 -11.09
C GLY A 479 -9.18 -7.50 -10.99
N SER A 480 -8.50 -6.54 -11.63
CA SER A 480 -7.04 -6.51 -11.71
C SER A 480 -6.52 -5.28 -10.99
N SER A 481 -5.81 -5.49 -9.88
CA SER A 481 -5.20 -4.40 -9.10
C SER A 481 -3.75 -4.72 -8.74
N THR A 482 -2.85 -3.75 -8.91
CA THR A 482 -1.49 -3.80 -8.34
C THR A 482 -1.46 -3.39 -6.87
N ASN A 483 -2.56 -2.84 -6.35
CA ASN A 483 -2.72 -2.55 -4.93
C ASN A 483 -3.61 -3.63 -4.28
N SER A 484 -4.93 -3.47 -4.23
CA SER A 484 -5.87 -4.49 -3.74
C SER A 484 -7.26 -4.32 -4.36
N ILE A 485 -8.09 -5.37 -4.37
CA ILE A 485 -9.45 -5.30 -4.93
C ILE A 485 -10.37 -4.55 -3.99
N ILE A 486 -10.36 -4.88 -2.71
CA ILE A 486 -11.08 -4.15 -1.66
C ILE A 486 -10.06 -3.50 -0.73
N ARG A 487 -10.24 -2.21 -0.47
CA ARG A 487 -9.35 -1.41 0.37
C ARG A 487 -10.14 -0.68 1.45
N LEU A 488 -9.80 -0.94 2.70
CA LEU A 488 -10.27 -0.24 3.89
C LEU A 488 -9.14 0.65 4.38
N ASN A 489 -9.25 1.97 4.21
CA ASN A 489 -8.19 2.94 4.42
C ASN A 489 -8.45 3.75 5.70
N GLY A 490 -7.96 3.25 6.84
CA GLY A 490 -8.32 3.76 8.16
C GLY A 490 -9.82 3.59 8.46
N ALA A 491 -10.52 2.72 7.73
CA ALA A 491 -11.95 2.51 7.94
C ALA A 491 -12.18 1.66 9.19
N ASP A 492 -13.22 2.01 9.93
CA ASP A 492 -13.59 1.36 11.18
C ASP A 492 -14.95 0.69 11.08
N ASN A 493 -15.17 -0.34 11.89
CA ASN A 493 -16.46 -1.03 12.02
C ASN A 493 -17.00 -1.59 10.69
N VAL A 494 -16.11 -2.01 9.78
CA VAL A 494 -16.50 -2.65 8.52
C VAL A 494 -16.52 -4.16 8.69
N THR A 495 -17.64 -4.79 8.36
CA THR A 495 -17.77 -6.25 8.28
C THR A 495 -17.95 -6.67 6.82
N ILE A 496 -17.03 -7.48 6.32
CA ILE A 496 -17.19 -8.24 5.08
C ILE A 496 -17.64 -9.65 5.46
N GLU A 497 -18.92 -9.94 5.24
CA GLU A 497 -19.57 -11.21 5.54
C GLU A 497 -19.81 -11.98 4.25
N GLY A 498 -19.12 -13.10 4.08
CA GLY A 498 -19.29 -13.92 2.89
C GLY A 498 -20.42 -14.94 2.95
N SER A 499 -21.07 -15.16 4.08
CA SER A 499 -22.19 -16.11 4.24
C SER A 499 -23.54 -15.49 3.88
N LEU A 500 -24.36 -16.22 3.12
CA LEU A 500 -25.75 -15.84 2.85
C LEU A 500 -26.65 -15.86 4.10
N SER A 501 -26.33 -16.73 5.06
CA SER A 501 -27.14 -16.94 6.27
C SER A 501 -26.57 -16.24 7.51
N GLY A 502 -25.36 -15.67 7.42
CA GLY A 502 -24.63 -15.13 8.56
C GLY A 502 -24.20 -16.20 9.56
N GLY A 503 -23.92 -17.42 9.07
CA GLY A 503 -23.50 -18.54 9.89
C GLY A 503 -22.14 -18.32 10.55
N THR A 504 -21.91 -19.02 11.67
CA THR A 504 -20.64 -19.04 12.39
C THR A 504 -19.97 -20.39 12.17
N ALA A 505 -18.65 -20.38 11.92
CA ALA A 505 -17.87 -21.60 11.77
C ALA A 505 -17.49 -22.20 13.12
N SER A 506 -17.04 -23.45 13.09
CA SER A 506 -16.46 -24.17 14.23
C SER A 506 -15.34 -25.08 13.71
N GLY A 507 -14.41 -25.44 14.60
CA GLY A 507 -13.31 -26.36 14.30
C GLY A 507 -12.15 -25.75 13.51
N VAL A 508 -11.09 -26.53 13.37
CA VAL A 508 -9.86 -26.12 12.68
C VAL A 508 -10.13 -25.97 11.18
N GLY A 509 -9.72 -24.84 10.60
CA GLY A 509 -9.97 -24.51 9.19
C GLY A 509 -11.40 -24.06 8.87
N GLY A 510 -12.27 -24.01 9.89
CA GLY A 510 -13.63 -23.49 9.80
C GLY A 510 -14.57 -24.33 8.92
N ASN A 511 -15.58 -23.68 8.34
CA ASN A 511 -16.62 -24.32 7.53
C ASN A 511 -16.68 -23.70 6.13
N GLY A 512 -16.23 -24.45 5.13
CA GLY A 512 -16.26 -24.03 3.73
C GLY A 512 -17.68 -23.89 3.14
N ALA A 513 -18.69 -24.54 3.71
CA ALA A 513 -20.06 -24.53 3.18
C ALA A 513 -20.80 -23.20 3.36
N ILE A 514 -20.28 -22.29 4.17
CA ILE A 514 -20.84 -20.95 4.39
C ILE A 514 -20.02 -19.84 3.72
N ARG A 515 -19.04 -20.19 2.87
CA ARG A 515 -18.20 -19.22 2.14
C ARG A 515 -18.83 -18.89 0.78
N ASP A 516 -19.87 -18.08 0.77
CA ASP A 516 -20.64 -17.74 -0.44
C ASP A 516 -20.12 -16.51 -1.20
N LEU A 517 -19.13 -15.79 -0.67
CA LEU A 517 -18.48 -14.66 -1.34
C LEU A 517 -17.05 -15.02 -1.73
N THR A 518 -16.71 -14.81 -2.99
CA THR A 518 -15.34 -14.91 -3.50
C THR A 518 -14.82 -13.53 -3.88
N VAL A 519 -13.63 -13.17 -3.41
CA VAL A 519 -12.92 -11.97 -3.87
C VAL A 519 -11.65 -12.42 -4.59
N GLN A 520 -11.46 -11.96 -5.82
CA GLN A 520 -10.35 -12.39 -6.65
C GLN A 520 -9.57 -11.22 -7.26
N ASN A 521 -8.25 -11.21 -7.05
CA ASN A 521 -7.33 -10.35 -7.79
C ASN A 521 -6.72 -11.12 -8.96
N THR A 522 -6.99 -10.69 -10.19
CA THR A 522 -6.54 -11.33 -11.43
C THR A 522 -5.32 -10.64 -12.05
N SER A 523 -4.64 -9.76 -11.32
CA SER A 523 -3.54 -8.97 -11.85
C SER A 523 -2.28 -9.80 -12.07
N ALA A 524 -1.80 -9.82 -13.31
CA ALA A 524 -0.54 -10.46 -13.67
C ALA A 524 0.71 -9.64 -13.30
N ALA A 525 0.52 -8.42 -12.80
CA ALA A 525 1.59 -7.50 -12.41
C ALA A 525 1.63 -7.24 -10.88
N ALA A 526 0.80 -7.92 -10.08
CA ALA A 526 0.59 -7.61 -8.67
C ALA A 526 1.64 -8.22 -7.71
N THR A 527 2.92 -8.16 -8.05
CA THR A 527 4.01 -8.63 -7.17
C THR A 527 4.13 -7.84 -5.86
N ALA A 528 3.35 -6.76 -5.72
CA ALA A 528 3.20 -5.94 -4.52
C ALA A 528 1.73 -5.68 -4.14
N GLY A 529 0.79 -6.53 -4.60
CA GLY A 529 -0.65 -6.36 -4.34
C GLY A 529 -1.25 -7.39 -3.39
N ALA A 530 -2.38 -7.05 -2.75
CA ALA A 530 -3.23 -7.96 -1.98
C ALA A 530 -4.58 -8.25 -2.68
N VAL A 531 -5.40 -9.14 -2.13
CA VAL A 531 -6.80 -9.31 -2.55
C VAL A 531 -7.68 -8.34 -1.77
N ILE A 532 -7.59 -8.35 -0.43
CA ILE A 532 -8.24 -7.38 0.46
C ILE A 532 -7.17 -6.73 1.34
N ALA A 533 -7.23 -5.41 1.52
CA ALA A 533 -6.32 -4.66 2.39
C ALA A 533 -7.08 -3.84 3.43
N VAL A 534 -6.65 -4.00 4.68
CA VAL A 534 -6.97 -3.16 5.84
C VAL A 534 -5.72 -2.34 6.13
N MET A 535 -5.80 -1.06 5.77
CA MET A 535 -4.65 -0.14 5.75
C MET A 535 -4.80 0.89 6.86
N THR A 536 -3.69 1.31 7.43
CA THR A 536 -3.66 2.35 8.48
C THR A 536 -4.37 3.64 8.09
N GLY A 537 -4.32 4.05 6.81
CA GLY A 537 -4.85 5.35 6.42
C GLY A 537 -4.19 6.47 7.22
N THR A 538 -5.00 7.33 7.85
CA THR A 538 -4.52 8.43 8.70
C THR A 538 -4.46 8.03 10.18
N ASN A 539 -5.44 7.24 10.67
CA ASN A 539 -5.69 7.04 12.10
C ASN A 539 -5.64 5.57 12.56
N GLY A 540 -5.27 4.63 11.68
CA GLY A 540 -5.43 3.19 11.91
C GLY A 540 -6.81 2.70 11.53
N ALA A 541 -6.91 1.45 11.09
CA ALA A 541 -8.20 0.80 10.79
C ALA A 541 -8.55 -0.18 11.92
N GLN A 542 -9.69 0.03 12.57
CA GLN A 542 -10.04 -0.65 13.81
C GLN A 542 -11.38 -1.39 13.73
N ASN A 543 -11.49 -2.49 14.48
CA ASN A 543 -12.73 -3.25 14.64
C ASN A 543 -13.33 -3.74 13.32
N ASN A 544 -12.49 -4.01 12.31
CA ASN A 544 -12.96 -4.58 11.05
C ASN A 544 -13.01 -6.10 11.13
N THR A 545 -13.98 -6.70 10.45
CA THR A 545 -14.14 -8.16 10.38
C THR A 545 -14.22 -8.60 8.93
N ILE A 546 -13.35 -9.51 8.54
CA ILE A 546 -13.43 -10.22 7.25
C ILE A 546 -13.72 -11.67 7.59
N ARG A 547 -14.92 -12.15 7.25
CA ARG A 547 -15.32 -13.51 7.59
C ARG A 547 -16.10 -14.23 6.52
N ASN A 548 -15.94 -15.55 6.48
CA ASN A 548 -16.63 -16.44 5.55
C ASN A 548 -16.32 -16.14 4.06
N VAL A 549 -15.13 -15.63 3.73
CA VAL A 549 -14.77 -15.21 2.36
C VAL A 549 -13.80 -16.20 1.71
N ASN A 550 -13.99 -16.49 0.42
CA ASN A 550 -12.96 -17.13 -0.40
C ASN A 550 -12.03 -16.06 -0.99
N ILE A 551 -10.74 -16.14 -0.65
CA ILE A 551 -9.69 -15.20 -1.04
C ILE A 551 -8.81 -15.85 -2.11
N VAL A 552 -8.81 -15.28 -3.31
CA VAL A 552 -8.14 -15.89 -4.47
C VAL A 552 -7.22 -14.87 -5.13
N GLY A 553 -5.91 -15.14 -5.13
CA GLY A 553 -4.98 -14.39 -5.97
C GLY A 553 -4.98 -14.89 -7.42
N GLN A 554 -4.08 -14.34 -8.22
CA GLN A 554 -3.96 -14.69 -9.63
C GLN A 554 -3.27 -16.04 -9.78
N ASP A 555 -2.07 -16.15 -9.20
CA ASP A 555 -1.30 -17.38 -9.06
C ASP A 555 -0.25 -17.21 -7.94
N PRO A 556 0.38 -18.30 -7.46
CA PRO A 556 1.34 -18.25 -6.35
C PRO A 556 2.60 -17.42 -6.65
N THR A 557 2.84 -17.01 -7.90
CA THR A 557 4.01 -16.24 -8.34
C THR A 557 3.72 -14.78 -8.66
N GLN A 558 2.45 -14.36 -8.62
CA GLN A 558 2.06 -12.98 -8.90
C GLN A 558 1.47 -12.26 -7.70
N THR A 559 0.43 -12.78 -7.04
CA THR A 559 -0.24 -12.05 -5.94
C THR A 559 0.54 -12.15 -4.65
N LEU A 560 1.04 -11.02 -4.13
CA LEU A 560 1.86 -11.00 -2.91
C LEU A 560 1.09 -11.51 -1.69
N ILE A 561 -0.10 -10.96 -1.41
CA ILE A 561 -0.85 -11.23 -0.17
C ILE A 561 -2.32 -11.59 -0.45
N GLY A 562 -2.89 -12.51 0.31
CA GLY A 562 -4.34 -12.72 0.34
C GLY A 562 -5.03 -11.55 1.06
N ILE A 563 -4.90 -11.50 2.39
CA ILE A 563 -5.41 -10.40 3.22
C ILE A 563 -4.25 -9.66 3.88
N HIS A 564 -4.21 -8.34 3.69
CA HIS A 564 -3.22 -7.43 4.26
C HIS A 564 -3.83 -6.60 5.39
N LEU A 565 -3.12 -6.53 6.52
CA LEU A 565 -3.38 -5.66 7.68
C LEU A 565 -2.08 -4.91 7.99
N GLY A 566 -1.94 -3.68 7.50
CA GLY A 566 -0.67 -2.96 7.59
C GLY A 566 -0.75 -1.52 7.10
N GLY A 567 0.36 -1.00 6.56
CA GLY A 567 0.44 0.38 6.09
C GLY A 567 -0.30 0.61 4.77
N ASN A 568 -0.14 1.79 4.17
CA ASN A 568 -0.92 2.16 2.97
C ASN A 568 -0.46 1.44 1.68
N ALA A 569 0.65 0.70 1.74
CA ALA A 569 1.13 -0.15 0.66
C ALA A 569 1.07 -1.62 1.11
N PRO A 570 0.57 -2.56 0.28
CA PRO A 570 0.55 -3.96 0.66
C PRO A 570 1.96 -4.48 1.00
N GLY A 571 2.07 -5.19 2.13
CA GLY A 571 3.34 -5.68 2.66
C GLY A 571 4.15 -4.64 3.44
N SER A 572 3.64 -3.43 3.69
CA SER A 572 4.24 -2.49 4.61
C SER A 572 3.61 -2.54 6.02
N SER A 573 4.37 -2.10 7.02
CA SER A 573 3.92 -1.94 8.41
C SER A 573 2.90 -0.81 8.59
N GLY A 574 1.91 -1.04 9.46
CA GLY A 574 0.86 -0.08 9.79
C GLY A 574 0.80 0.25 11.27
N ALA A 575 0.25 1.41 11.63
CA ALA A 575 -0.05 1.79 13.00
C ALA A 575 -1.54 1.58 13.29
N ASP A 576 -1.86 1.29 14.55
CA ASP A 576 -3.21 1.33 15.12
C ASP A 576 -4.25 0.49 14.35
N ASN A 577 -3.79 -0.55 13.66
CA ASN A 577 -4.69 -1.50 13.01
C ASN A 577 -5.13 -2.55 14.03
N ASP A 578 -6.03 -2.14 14.91
CA ASP A 578 -6.37 -2.86 16.14
C ASP A 578 -7.73 -3.54 16.11
N ASN A 579 -7.86 -4.63 16.87
CA ASN A 579 -9.11 -5.39 17.03
C ASN A 579 -9.73 -5.86 15.71
N ASN A 580 -8.90 -6.06 14.69
CA ASN A 580 -9.34 -6.59 13.40
C ASN A 580 -9.40 -8.11 13.43
N VAL A 581 -10.40 -8.67 12.76
CA VAL A 581 -10.71 -10.10 12.76
C VAL A 581 -10.68 -10.66 11.35
N VAL A 582 -9.93 -11.74 11.14
CA VAL A 582 -9.98 -12.58 9.95
C VAL A 582 -10.43 -13.98 10.35
N GLU A 583 -11.65 -14.35 9.99
CA GLU A 583 -12.34 -15.55 10.47
C GLU A 583 -12.89 -16.41 9.32
N ASN A 584 -12.70 -17.73 9.37
CA ASN A 584 -13.31 -18.68 8.43
C ASN A 584 -13.13 -18.32 6.93
N CYS A 585 -11.99 -17.73 6.58
CA CYS A 585 -11.68 -17.44 5.18
C CYS A 585 -10.88 -18.59 4.56
N SER A 586 -11.01 -18.77 3.24
CA SER A 586 -10.18 -19.69 2.46
C SER A 586 -9.15 -18.92 1.64
N PHE A 587 -7.93 -19.45 1.50
CA PHE A 587 -6.83 -18.76 0.81
C PHE A 587 -6.24 -19.62 -0.31
N LYS A 588 -6.09 -19.02 -1.49
CA LYS A 588 -5.47 -19.65 -2.66
C LYS A 588 -4.64 -18.67 -3.47
N ARG A 589 -3.58 -19.16 -4.12
CA ARG A 589 -2.83 -18.47 -5.20
C ARG A 589 -2.18 -17.14 -4.78
N SER A 590 -1.46 -17.12 -3.66
CA SER A 590 -0.66 -15.96 -3.25
C SER A 590 0.67 -16.38 -2.62
N PHE A 591 1.59 -15.44 -2.40
CA PHE A 591 2.85 -15.73 -1.70
C PHE A 591 2.57 -15.93 -0.22
N ILE A 592 1.79 -15.02 0.36
CA ILE A 592 1.42 -14.98 1.77
C ILE A 592 -0.11 -15.05 1.86
N GLY A 593 -0.65 -15.87 2.77
CA GLY A 593 -2.08 -15.90 3.05
C GLY A 593 -2.53 -14.62 3.74
N ILE A 594 -2.07 -14.40 4.96
CA ILE A 594 -2.37 -13.22 5.79
C ILE A 594 -1.08 -12.50 6.18
N TYR A 595 -1.05 -11.20 6.00
CA TYR A 595 0.01 -10.31 6.48
C TYR A 595 -0.57 -9.33 7.50
N ASN A 596 -0.05 -9.30 8.73
CA ASN A 596 -0.49 -8.41 9.80
C ASN A 596 0.71 -7.83 10.55
N THR A 597 1.09 -6.58 10.27
CA THR A 597 2.29 -6.02 10.91
C THR A 597 2.06 -4.63 11.47
N GLY A 598 2.39 -4.47 12.75
CA GLY A 598 2.45 -3.19 13.43
C GLY A 598 3.69 -2.40 13.06
N THR A 599 3.73 -1.13 13.48
CA THR A 599 4.78 -0.18 13.08
C THR A 599 6.12 -0.51 13.73
N SER A 600 6.12 -0.84 15.03
CA SER A 600 7.33 -1.19 15.78
C SER A 600 6.96 -1.91 17.08
N ALA A 601 7.93 -2.50 17.78
CA ALA A 601 7.70 -3.04 19.12
C ALA A 601 7.18 -1.99 20.12
N ALA A 602 7.54 -0.70 19.92
CA ALA A 602 7.07 0.41 20.75
C ALA A 602 5.67 0.93 20.36
N ASN A 603 5.21 0.62 19.14
CA ASN A 603 3.86 0.89 18.66
C ASN A 603 3.32 -0.35 17.92
N PRO A 604 2.99 -1.42 18.66
CA PRO A 604 2.46 -2.64 18.08
C PRO A 604 0.98 -2.47 17.76
N ASN A 605 0.46 -3.23 16.79
CA ASN A 605 -0.99 -3.38 16.70
C ASN A 605 -1.47 -4.30 17.82
N THR A 606 -2.71 -4.10 18.28
CA THR A 606 -3.27 -4.78 19.44
C THR A 606 -4.58 -5.51 19.14
N GLY A 607 -4.84 -6.61 19.85
CA GLY A 607 -6.15 -7.27 19.89
C GLY A 607 -6.61 -7.93 18.59
N ASN A 608 -5.76 -8.04 17.56
CA ASN A 608 -6.12 -8.68 16.30
C ASN A 608 -6.38 -10.19 16.47
N VAL A 609 -7.26 -10.74 15.64
CA VAL A 609 -7.65 -12.15 15.68
C VAL A 609 -7.59 -12.76 14.27
N VAL A 610 -6.90 -13.89 14.14
CA VAL A 610 -6.82 -14.71 12.93
C VAL A 610 -7.24 -16.12 13.30
N THR A 611 -8.48 -16.50 12.97
CA THR A 611 -9.04 -17.76 13.45
C THR A 611 -9.82 -18.56 12.42
N MET A 612 -9.80 -19.89 12.55
CA MET A 612 -10.61 -20.81 11.73
C MET A 612 -10.37 -20.68 10.21
N ASN A 613 -9.22 -20.16 9.78
CA ASN A 613 -8.94 -19.98 8.36
C ASN A 613 -8.38 -21.25 7.73
N ASP A 614 -8.72 -21.47 6.46
CA ASP A 614 -8.23 -22.57 5.64
C ASP A 614 -7.22 -22.07 4.59
N MET A 615 -5.97 -22.48 4.77
CA MET A 615 -4.83 -22.17 3.92
C MET A 615 -4.18 -23.47 3.43
N THR A 616 -4.96 -24.52 3.18
CA THR A 616 -4.45 -25.88 2.86
C THR A 616 -4.34 -26.19 1.37
N ALA A 617 -4.58 -25.20 0.50
CA ALA A 617 -4.53 -25.38 -0.94
C ALA A 617 -3.14 -25.83 -1.43
N THR A 618 -3.11 -26.67 -2.47
CA THR A 618 -1.88 -27.29 -3.02
C THR A 618 -1.75 -27.06 -4.52
N GLY A 619 -0.62 -27.47 -5.11
CA GLY A 619 -0.39 -27.39 -6.55
C GLY A 619 -0.43 -25.95 -7.07
N ALA A 620 -1.19 -25.69 -8.14
CA ALA A 620 -1.34 -24.35 -8.71
C ALA A 620 -2.14 -23.38 -7.81
N ASP A 621 -2.93 -23.91 -6.87
CA ASP A 621 -3.73 -23.11 -5.93
C ASP A 621 -2.97 -22.76 -4.64
N ARG A 622 -1.74 -23.26 -4.46
CA ARG A 622 -1.00 -23.17 -3.19
C ARG A 622 -0.67 -21.75 -2.75
N LEU A 623 -0.30 -21.64 -1.47
CA LEU A 623 0.51 -20.52 -0.99
C LEU A 623 1.99 -20.80 -1.26
N ARG A 624 2.75 -19.77 -1.65
CA ARG A 624 4.16 -19.96 -2.06
C ARG A 624 5.15 -19.88 -0.91
N ARG A 625 4.98 -18.96 0.04
CA ARG A 625 6.00 -18.64 1.05
C ARG A 625 5.52 -18.79 2.48
N ALA A 626 4.36 -18.23 2.81
CA ALA A 626 3.86 -18.27 4.18
C ALA A 626 2.35 -18.34 4.29
N GLY A 627 1.86 -18.96 5.37
CA GLY A 627 0.44 -18.95 5.73
C GLY A 627 0.08 -17.62 6.39
N ILE A 628 0.57 -17.44 7.61
CA ILE A 628 0.30 -16.25 8.43
C ILE A 628 1.61 -15.56 8.75
N PHE A 629 1.67 -14.26 8.47
CA PHE A 629 2.84 -13.41 8.68
C PHE A 629 2.47 -12.25 9.62
N PHE A 630 3.14 -12.13 10.76
CA PHE A 630 2.98 -10.97 11.62
C PHE A 630 4.23 -10.55 12.38
N PHE A 631 4.31 -9.24 12.63
CA PHE A 631 5.37 -8.55 13.37
C PHE A 631 4.75 -7.44 14.22
N ASN A 632 5.43 -7.04 15.29
CA ASN A 632 5.04 -5.88 16.10
C ASN A 632 3.56 -5.99 16.55
N GLN A 633 3.23 -7.07 17.25
CA GLN A 633 1.88 -7.35 17.74
C GLN A 633 1.89 -7.48 19.26
N SER A 634 0.82 -7.02 19.91
CA SER A 634 0.54 -7.30 21.32
C SER A 634 -0.84 -7.92 21.47
N GLY A 635 -0.91 -9.13 22.03
CA GLY A 635 -2.20 -9.77 22.30
C GLY A 635 -2.91 -10.36 21.07
N ILE A 636 -2.21 -10.60 19.96
CA ILE A 636 -2.80 -11.24 18.77
C ILE A 636 -3.19 -12.69 19.08
N ALA A 637 -4.38 -13.10 18.63
CA ALA A 637 -4.83 -14.49 18.68
C ALA A 637 -4.74 -15.14 17.29
N VAL A 638 -3.99 -16.23 17.17
CA VAL A 638 -3.85 -17.04 15.96
C VAL A 638 -4.29 -18.45 16.29
N THR A 639 -5.57 -18.77 16.05
CA THR A 639 -6.17 -20.00 16.59
C THR A 639 -6.97 -20.80 15.57
N LEU A 640 -7.03 -22.12 15.71
CA LEU A 640 -7.92 -22.97 14.90
C LEU A 640 -7.67 -22.84 13.38
N ASN A 641 -6.50 -22.38 12.93
CA ASN A 641 -6.23 -22.29 11.48
C ASN A 641 -5.71 -23.63 10.94
N ALA A 642 -6.17 -24.01 9.75
CA ALA A 642 -5.59 -25.10 8.97
C ALA A 642 -4.64 -24.49 7.94
N ILE A 643 -3.35 -24.78 8.06
CA ILE A 643 -2.30 -24.22 7.19
C ILE A 643 -1.59 -25.37 6.49
N GLY A 644 -1.40 -25.26 5.17
CA GLY A 644 -0.66 -26.31 4.48
C GLY A 644 -0.42 -26.07 3.00
N GLY A 645 0.23 -27.05 2.37
CA GLY A 645 0.54 -26.99 0.94
C GLY A 645 1.54 -25.89 0.56
N ILE A 646 2.19 -25.25 1.55
CA ILE A 646 3.18 -24.19 1.33
C ILE A 646 4.39 -24.83 0.65
N THR A 647 4.73 -24.35 -0.54
CA THR A 647 5.91 -24.82 -1.27
C THR A 647 6.63 -23.64 -1.88
N ALA A 648 7.75 -23.27 -1.26
CA ALA A 648 8.67 -22.26 -1.78
C ALA A 648 9.61 -22.90 -2.80
N ASP A 649 9.61 -22.33 -4.00
CA ASP A 649 10.50 -22.69 -5.12
C ASP A 649 11.34 -21.47 -5.57
N GLU A 650 11.49 -20.49 -4.68
CA GLU A 650 12.26 -19.27 -4.86
C GLU A 650 13.37 -19.12 -3.82
N GLY A 651 14.09 -18.00 -3.89
CA GLY A 651 15.11 -17.65 -2.92
C GLY A 651 14.55 -17.07 -1.61
N ALA A 652 13.71 -17.83 -0.90
CA ALA A 652 13.11 -17.42 0.36
C ALA A 652 12.74 -18.61 1.26
N ASP A 653 12.66 -18.35 2.56
CA ASP A 653 12.22 -19.33 3.56
C ASP A 653 10.72 -19.65 3.42
N ALA A 654 10.36 -20.91 3.65
CA ALA A 654 8.98 -21.37 3.72
C ALA A 654 8.55 -21.48 5.19
N ILE A 655 7.55 -20.72 5.63
CA ILE A 655 7.16 -20.72 7.05
C ILE A 655 5.64 -20.76 7.20
N GLY A 656 5.11 -21.70 7.98
CA GLY A 656 3.67 -21.80 8.24
C GLY A 656 3.13 -20.56 8.94
N ILE A 657 3.67 -20.26 10.13
CA ILE A 657 3.37 -19.06 10.92
C ILE A 657 4.66 -18.31 11.23
N ILE A 658 4.76 -17.07 10.74
CA ILE A 658 5.81 -16.11 11.05
C ILE A 658 5.29 -15.18 12.16
N ALA A 659 5.92 -15.26 13.33
CA ALA A 659 5.60 -14.45 14.50
C ALA A 659 6.84 -13.64 14.92
N GLY A 660 7.11 -12.54 14.22
CA GLY A 660 8.22 -11.64 14.51
C GLY A 660 9.56 -12.04 13.90
N ILE A 661 9.65 -13.14 13.14
CA ILE A 661 10.87 -13.52 12.43
C ILE A 661 10.57 -14.26 11.13
N GLN A 662 11.14 -13.76 10.02
CA GLN A 662 10.96 -14.34 8.68
C GLN A 662 12.23 -14.98 8.10
N ASN A 663 13.41 -14.65 8.64
CA ASN A 663 14.70 -15.17 8.17
C ASN A 663 15.23 -16.12 9.24
N VAL A 664 14.92 -17.42 9.09
CA VAL A 664 15.31 -18.42 10.08
C VAL A 664 16.71 -18.90 9.77
N THR A 665 17.64 -18.73 10.71
CA THR A 665 19.04 -19.13 10.52
C THR A 665 19.61 -19.79 11.77
N SER A 666 20.76 -20.43 11.64
CA SER A 666 21.52 -21.02 12.74
C SER A 666 22.25 -19.98 13.63
N THR A 667 21.87 -18.71 13.57
CA THR A 667 22.51 -17.60 14.29
C THR A 667 21.51 -16.86 15.18
N VAL A 668 22.02 -16.05 16.12
CA VAL A 668 21.17 -15.30 17.07
C VAL A 668 20.42 -14.18 16.35
N THR A 669 19.11 -14.11 16.55
CA THR A 669 18.27 -13.00 16.10
C THR A 669 17.95 -12.08 17.28
N THR A 670 18.06 -10.76 17.10
CA THR A 670 18.01 -9.78 18.20
C THR A 670 16.67 -9.04 18.35
N GLY A 671 15.62 -9.41 17.61
CA GLY A 671 14.30 -8.79 17.79
C GLY A 671 13.19 -9.44 16.97
N GLY A 672 11.94 -9.29 17.43
CA GLY A 672 10.74 -9.71 16.70
C GLY A 672 9.44 -8.99 17.04
N GLY A 673 9.38 -8.26 18.16
CA GLY A 673 8.29 -7.32 18.45
C GLY A 673 6.94 -7.97 18.76
N VAL A 674 6.90 -9.27 19.06
CA VAL A 674 5.66 -9.97 19.38
C VAL A 674 5.57 -10.19 20.89
N SER A 675 4.48 -9.76 21.51
CA SER A 675 4.21 -9.99 22.92
C SER A 675 2.78 -10.44 23.16
N ASN A 676 2.55 -11.19 24.25
CA ASN A 676 1.22 -11.64 24.67
C ASN A 676 0.43 -12.40 23.58
N ALA A 677 1.10 -12.94 22.56
CA ALA A 677 0.43 -13.65 21.48
C ALA A 677 -0.10 -15.00 21.98
N ASN A 678 -1.25 -15.42 21.46
CA ASN A 678 -1.83 -16.74 21.64
C ASN A 678 -1.87 -17.47 20.29
N ILE A 679 -0.92 -18.37 20.06
CA ILE A 679 -0.84 -19.19 18.85
C ILE A 679 -1.25 -20.61 19.23
N SER A 680 -2.54 -20.95 19.12
CA SER A 680 -3.02 -22.23 19.65
C SER A 680 -4.02 -22.98 18.78
N ARG A 681 -3.98 -24.31 18.88
CA ARG A 681 -4.90 -25.21 18.16
C ARG A 681 -4.86 -25.02 16.65
N ASN A 682 -3.70 -24.67 16.10
CA ASN A 682 -3.52 -24.64 14.65
C ASN A 682 -3.01 -26.00 14.18
N ILE A 683 -3.44 -26.40 12.98
CA ILE A 683 -2.87 -27.54 12.30
C ILE A 683 -2.06 -27.06 11.10
N ILE A 684 -0.77 -27.39 11.08
CA ILE A 684 0.18 -27.01 10.03
C ILE A 684 0.68 -28.28 9.34
N ARG A 685 0.41 -28.44 8.04
CA ARG A 685 0.72 -29.64 7.25
C ARG A 685 1.37 -29.29 5.92
N GLY A 686 2.63 -29.70 5.73
CA GLY A 686 3.29 -29.55 4.43
C GLY A 686 3.81 -28.13 4.19
N VAL A 687 4.84 -27.76 4.94
CA VAL A 687 5.62 -26.52 4.72
C VAL A 687 6.96 -26.93 4.14
N ALA A 688 7.18 -26.63 2.86
CA ALA A 688 8.38 -27.09 2.18
C ALA A 688 9.13 -25.98 1.44
N SER A 689 10.45 -26.03 1.49
CA SER A 689 11.30 -25.38 0.48
C SER A 689 11.85 -26.46 -0.44
N THR A 690 11.67 -26.26 -1.74
CA THR A 690 12.17 -27.19 -2.78
C THR A 690 13.44 -26.68 -3.44
N ASN A 691 13.93 -25.52 -3.02
CA ASN A 691 15.08 -24.87 -3.62
C ASN A 691 16.38 -25.53 -3.16
N THR A 692 17.14 -26.08 -4.12
CA THR A 692 18.39 -26.80 -3.87
C THR A 692 19.57 -25.91 -3.47
N THR A 693 19.44 -24.58 -3.54
CA THR A 693 20.43 -23.68 -2.93
C THR A 693 20.26 -23.57 -1.41
N GLY A 694 19.21 -24.19 -0.85
CA GLY A 694 19.11 -24.56 0.55
C GLY A 694 18.62 -23.49 1.50
N PHE A 695 17.33 -23.13 1.39
CA PHE A 695 16.61 -22.21 2.29
C PHE A 695 15.91 -22.93 3.46
N SER A 696 15.40 -22.18 4.43
CA SER A 696 14.74 -22.75 5.60
C SER A 696 13.31 -23.20 5.32
N ALA A 697 12.85 -24.18 6.08
CA ALA A 697 11.42 -24.48 6.21
C ALA A 697 11.05 -24.65 7.69
N VAL A 698 10.02 -23.93 8.14
CA VAL A 698 9.59 -23.94 9.54
C VAL A 698 8.07 -24.01 9.70
N GLY A 699 7.58 -24.80 10.66
CA GLY A 699 6.15 -24.80 11.02
C GLY A 699 5.74 -23.48 11.66
N ILE A 700 6.30 -23.17 12.84
CA ILE A 700 6.09 -21.90 13.57
C ILE A 700 7.45 -21.28 13.89
N ALA A 701 7.69 -20.04 13.46
CA ALA A 701 8.88 -19.28 13.80
C ALA A 701 8.49 -18.07 14.65
N VAL A 702 8.99 -18.00 15.88
CA VAL A 702 8.65 -16.94 16.85
C VAL A 702 9.88 -16.16 17.31
N ALA A 703 9.75 -14.84 17.36
CA ALA A 703 10.69 -13.94 18.01
C ALA A 703 9.90 -12.98 18.90
N GLY A 704 10.02 -13.20 20.21
CA GLY A 704 9.29 -12.43 21.21
C GLY A 704 9.87 -11.04 21.47
N ASP A 705 9.15 -10.29 22.29
CA ASP A 705 9.54 -8.99 22.84
C ASP A 705 9.45 -9.02 24.39
N PRO A 706 10.24 -8.20 25.13
CA PRO A 706 10.20 -8.19 26.59
C PRO A 706 8.86 -7.72 27.21
N ALA A 707 7.92 -7.19 26.43
CA ALA A 707 6.65 -6.69 26.94
C ALA A 707 5.69 -7.76 27.52
N GLY A 708 5.87 -9.04 27.17
CA GLY A 708 5.06 -10.12 27.75
C GLY A 708 5.17 -11.47 27.04
N PRO A 709 4.81 -12.57 27.72
CA PRO A 709 5.08 -13.93 27.23
C PRO A 709 4.15 -14.33 26.09
N ASN A 710 4.73 -14.89 25.02
CA ASN A 710 3.98 -15.52 23.94
C ASN A 710 3.64 -16.97 24.30
N THR A 711 2.41 -17.40 24.04
CA THR A 711 1.95 -18.78 24.29
C THR A 711 1.70 -19.48 22.97
N ILE A 712 2.35 -20.63 22.79
CA ILE A 712 2.19 -21.49 21.63
C ILE A 712 1.74 -22.84 22.16
N ALA A 713 0.48 -23.21 21.92
CA ALA A 713 -0.09 -24.39 22.56
C ALA A 713 -1.06 -25.21 21.72
N ASN A 714 -1.13 -26.52 21.97
CA ASN A 714 -2.02 -27.46 21.26
C ASN A 714 -1.89 -27.38 19.73
N ASN A 715 -0.72 -27.02 19.18
CA ASN A 715 -0.56 -27.02 17.72
C ASN A 715 -0.11 -28.41 17.24
N MET A 716 -0.63 -28.85 16.11
CA MET A 716 -0.14 -30.04 15.39
C MET A 716 0.65 -29.61 14.16
N ILE A 717 1.91 -30.05 14.05
CA ILE A 717 2.83 -29.64 12.98
C ILE A 717 3.41 -30.88 12.29
N THR A 718 3.16 -31.06 11.00
CA THR A 718 3.73 -32.13 10.17
C THR A 718 4.23 -31.67 8.81
N GLY A 719 5.07 -32.49 8.18
CA GLY A 719 5.46 -32.31 6.79
C GLY A 719 6.33 -31.08 6.54
N VAL A 720 7.11 -30.65 7.53
CA VAL A 720 8.07 -29.55 7.36
C VAL A 720 9.38 -30.10 6.76
N GLN A 721 9.72 -29.70 5.54
CA GLN A 721 10.84 -30.29 4.79
C GLN A 721 11.60 -29.25 3.97
N ALA A 722 12.92 -29.21 4.09
CA ALA A 722 13.76 -28.43 3.19
C ALA A 722 15.16 -29.06 3.05
N PRO A 723 15.78 -28.97 1.86
CA PRO A 723 17.19 -29.30 1.67
C PRO A 723 18.10 -28.15 2.16
N SER A 724 17.86 -27.67 3.38
CA SER A 724 18.49 -26.44 3.92
C SER A 724 20.01 -26.55 3.98
N THR A 725 20.70 -25.48 3.61
CA THR A 725 22.17 -25.36 3.69
C THR A 725 22.55 -24.17 4.55
N SER A 726 23.76 -24.16 5.11
CA SER A 726 24.16 -23.09 6.03
C SER A 726 24.01 -21.70 5.41
N PRO A 727 23.41 -20.73 6.12
CA PRO A 727 23.01 -20.77 7.54
C PRO A 727 21.56 -21.24 7.80
N ASP A 728 20.82 -21.60 6.77
CA ASP A 728 19.39 -21.96 6.84
C ASP A 728 19.17 -23.36 7.43
N LEU A 729 18.00 -23.61 8.02
CA LEU A 729 17.69 -24.86 8.72
C LEU A 729 16.22 -25.29 8.57
N THR A 730 15.93 -26.53 8.94
CA THR A 730 14.56 -27.05 8.98
C THR A 730 14.11 -27.23 10.43
N ALA A 731 12.95 -26.71 10.82
CA ALA A 731 12.44 -26.87 12.18
C ALA A 731 10.91 -27.02 12.26
N GLY A 732 10.39 -27.79 13.22
CA GLY A 732 8.96 -27.78 13.52
C GLY A 732 8.56 -26.45 14.16
N ILE A 733 9.25 -26.11 15.25
CA ILE A 733 9.14 -24.83 15.95
C ILE A 733 10.54 -24.20 16.05
N PHE A 734 10.65 -22.91 15.71
CA PHE A 734 11.85 -22.11 15.89
C PHE A 734 11.57 -20.96 16.86
N VAL A 735 12.36 -20.85 17.93
CA VAL A 735 12.29 -19.76 18.92
C VAL A 735 13.55 -18.91 18.86
N ALA A 736 13.42 -17.66 18.44
CA ALA A 736 14.52 -16.71 18.48
C ALA A 736 14.85 -16.29 19.91
N GLY A 737 16.12 -16.36 20.27
CA GLY A 737 16.66 -15.96 21.56
C GLY A 737 16.78 -14.45 21.73
N VAL A 738 15.66 -13.73 21.68
CA VAL A 738 15.62 -12.28 21.92
C VAL A 738 15.79 -12.01 23.41
N THR A 739 16.79 -11.21 23.79
CA THR A 739 17.09 -10.87 25.18
C THR A 739 15.85 -10.31 25.91
N GLY A 740 15.50 -10.91 27.05
CA GLY A 740 14.37 -10.48 27.87
C GLY A 740 13.00 -10.94 27.36
N SER A 741 12.92 -11.58 26.19
CA SER A 741 11.68 -12.21 25.73
C SER A 741 11.35 -13.46 26.55
N SER A 742 10.06 -13.80 26.59
CA SER A 742 9.55 -15.03 27.19
C SER A 742 8.62 -15.75 26.22
N THR A 743 8.81 -17.06 26.08
CA THR A 743 7.97 -17.93 25.24
C THR A 743 7.57 -19.17 26.02
N ARG A 744 6.30 -19.56 25.88
CA ARG A 744 5.72 -20.75 26.50
C ARG A 744 5.26 -21.71 25.41
N LEU A 745 5.84 -22.91 25.39
CA LEU A 745 5.48 -24.00 24.50
C LEU A 745 4.78 -25.08 25.34
N TYR A 746 3.47 -25.24 25.14
CA TYR A 746 2.70 -26.22 25.90
C TYR A 746 1.92 -27.17 25.00
N PHE A 747 1.93 -28.47 25.26
CA PHE A 747 1.02 -29.38 24.58
C PHE A 747 1.11 -29.37 23.05
N ASN A 748 2.23 -28.99 22.44
CA ASN A 748 2.35 -29.04 20.99
C ASN A 748 2.75 -30.46 20.55
N SER A 749 2.18 -30.95 19.45
CA SER A 749 2.60 -32.20 18.80
C SER A 749 3.31 -31.85 17.49
N VAL A 750 4.60 -32.18 17.41
CA VAL A 750 5.45 -31.88 16.26
C VAL A 750 6.02 -33.18 15.70
N ALA A 751 5.75 -33.46 14.43
CA ALA A 751 6.33 -34.60 13.72
C ALA A 751 7.13 -34.16 12.49
N MET A 752 8.46 -34.25 12.63
CA MET A 752 9.42 -34.01 11.57
C MET A 752 9.67 -35.33 10.83
N THR A 753 9.02 -35.52 9.69
CA THR A 753 9.10 -36.76 8.89
C THR A 753 9.45 -36.45 7.44
N GLY A 754 9.79 -37.49 6.67
CA GLY A 754 10.07 -37.39 5.23
C GLY A 754 11.55 -37.22 4.86
N ASP A 755 11.80 -37.11 3.56
CA ASP A 755 13.14 -36.97 2.98
C ASP A 755 13.43 -35.49 2.68
N ARG A 756 14.50 -34.97 3.27
CA ARG A 756 14.96 -33.58 3.07
C ARG A 756 15.75 -33.39 1.78
N GLY A 757 15.87 -34.40 0.94
CA GLY A 757 16.48 -34.34 -0.38
C GLY A 757 17.97 -34.65 -0.40
N THR A 758 18.57 -34.51 -1.59
CA THR A 758 19.87 -35.08 -1.94
C THR A 758 21.01 -34.07 -2.03
N VAL A 759 20.81 -32.83 -1.55
CA VAL A 759 21.88 -31.83 -1.50
C VAL A 759 23.06 -32.37 -0.68
N ALA A 760 24.27 -32.28 -1.22
CA ALA A 760 25.45 -32.99 -0.70
C ALA A 760 25.87 -32.58 0.72
N THR A 761 25.57 -31.34 1.11
CA THR A 761 25.80 -30.81 2.46
C THR A 761 24.50 -30.19 2.92
N GLN A 762 23.90 -30.73 3.99
CA GLN A 762 22.69 -30.16 4.57
C GLN A 762 22.91 -29.79 6.04
N MET A 763 22.18 -28.78 6.47
CA MET A 763 22.06 -28.43 7.88
C MET A 763 21.21 -29.48 8.62
N PRO A 764 21.37 -29.65 9.94
CA PRO A 764 20.49 -30.51 10.69
C PRO A 764 19.03 -30.00 10.71
N SER A 765 18.10 -30.90 11.00
CA SER A 765 16.69 -30.58 11.25
C SER A 765 16.36 -30.71 12.74
N TYR A 766 15.31 -30.02 13.16
CA TYR A 766 14.94 -29.90 14.57
C TYR A 766 13.43 -30.04 14.78
N GLY A 767 12.99 -30.81 15.78
CA GLY A 767 11.62 -30.68 16.29
C GLY A 767 11.40 -29.28 16.88
N LEU A 768 12.29 -28.91 17.81
CA LEU A 768 12.43 -27.56 18.36
C LEU A 768 13.86 -27.04 18.14
N ALA A 769 13.99 -25.84 17.58
CA ALA A 769 15.25 -25.10 17.54
C ALA A 769 15.12 -23.77 18.30
N TYR A 770 16.10 -23.41 19.12
CA TYR A 770 16.13 -22.08 19.76
C TYR A 770 17.53 -21.47 19.89
N THR A 771 17.63 -20.14 19.83
CA THR A 771 18.91 -19.46 19.54
C THR A 771 19.59 -18.75 20.71
N ALA A 772 19.08 -18.78 21.93
CA ALA A 772 19.80 -18.36 23.13
C ALA A 772 19.14 -18.92 24.41
N ASP A 773 19.82 -18.78 25.56
CA ASP A 773 19.25 -19.06 26.89
C ASP A 773 18.29 -17.93 27.31
N VAL A 774 17.10 -17.91 26.70
CA VAL A 774 15.98 -17.02 27.04
C VAL A 774 14.95 -17.74 27.90
N ALA A 775 14.04 -16.99 28.53
CA ALA A 775 12.95 -17.56 29.32
C ALA A 775 12.03 -18.40 28.42
N LEU A 776 12.25 -19.70 28.42
CA LEU A 776 11.53 -20.67 27.61
C LEU A 776 10.92 -21.72 28.54
N GLU A 777 9.60 -21.75 28.62
CA GLU A 777 8.87 -22.85 29.26
C GLU A 777 8.50 -23.90 28.21
N LEU A 778 8.89 -25.14 28.44
CA LEU A 778 8.70 -26.26 27.55
C LEU A 778 8.04 -27.40 28.33
N LYS A 779 6.71 -27.51 28.26
CA LYS A 779 5.95 -28.53 29.03
C LYS A 779 4.93 -29.26 28.20
N ASN A 780 4.77 -30.55 28.43
CA ASN A 780 3.78 -31.39 27.75
C ASN A 780 3.88 -31.43 26.22
N ASN A 781 5.03 -31.14 25.61
CA ASN A 781 5.16 -31.19 24.15
C ASN A 781 5.62 -32.57 23.68
N ILE A 782 5.19 -32.98 22.48
CA ILE A 782 5.74 -34.13 21.76
C ILE A 782 6.63 -33.62 20.62
N PHE A 783 7.89 -34.02 20.59
CA PHE A 783 8.80 -33.83 19.44
C PHE A 783 9.22 -35.17 18.87
N TYR A 784 8.57 -35.53 17.77
CA TYR A 784 8.81 -36.73 16.99
C TYR A 784 9.64 -36.40 15.74
N THR A 785 10.72 -37.13 15.50
CA THR A 785 11.57 -36.91 14.34
C THR A 785 12.14 -38.20 13.76
N THR A 786 11.92 -38.40 12.46
CA THR A 786 12.42 -39.54 11.67
C THR A 786 12.92 -39.11 10.30
N GLN A 787 13.20 -37.82 10.12
CA GLN A 787 13.64 -37.29 8.82
C GLN A 787 14.94 -37.94 8.37
N ILE A 788 15.01 -38.19 7.07
CA ILE A 788 16.23 -38.66 6.40
C ILE A 788 16.82 -37.54 5.54
N SER A 789 18.11 -37.64 5.24
CA SER A 789 18.84 -36.66 4.42
C SER A 789 19.98 -37.31 3.65
N GLY A 790 20.22 -36.83 2.42
CA GLY A 790 21.41 -37.15 1.63
C GLY A 790 22.68 -36.35 1.99
N GLY A 791 22.61 -35.39 2.92
CA GLY A 791 23.65 -34.38 3.20
C GLY A 791 24.87 -34.83 4.02
N GLY A 792 25.18 -36.12 4.00
CA GLY A 792 26.30 -36.71 4.75
C GLY A 792 26.04 -36.90 6.25
N VAL A 793 27.08 -37.31 6.99
CA VAL A 793 26.96 -37.77 8.39
C VAL A 793 26.51 -36.69 9.39
N ASN A 794 26.67 -35.42 9.03
CA ASN A 794 26.33 -34.27 9.88
C ASN A 794 24.90 -33.76 9.64
N ALA A 795 24.19 -34.25 8.63
CA ALA A 795 22.80 -33.90 8.34
C ALA A 795 21.85 -34.70 9.26
N LYS A 796 22.00 -34.49 10.56
CA LYS A 796 21.24 -35.16 11.62
C LYS A 796 19.84 -34.56 11.76
N SER A 797 18.96 -35.27 12.45
CA SER A 797 17.63 -34.83 12.86
C SER A 797 17.52 -34.95 14.37
N TYR A 798 17.26 -33.83 15.04
CA TYR A 798 17.22 -33.73 16.51
C TYR A 798 15.79 -33.46 16.98
N ALA A 799 15.41 -34.01 18.13
CA ALA A 799 14.17 -33.63 18.78
C ALA A 799 14.24 -32.17 19.27
N VAL A 800 15.36 -31.80 19.90
CA VAL A 800 15.66 -30.43 20.36
C VAL A 800 17.09 -30.02 20.00
N GLY A 801 17.27 -28.79 19.51
CA GLY A 801 18.57 -28.18 19.27
C GLY A 801 18.64 -26.74 19.77
N THR A 802 19.81 -26.33 20.28
CA THR A 802 20.00 -24.95 20.74
C THR A 802 21.40 -24.39 20.54
N LEU A 803 21.50 -23.06 20.43
CA LEU A 803 22.76 -22.32 20.57
C LEU A 803 23.19 -22.13 22.04
N ALA A 804 22.29 -22.34 22.99
CA ALA A 804 22.59 -22.21 24.41
C ALA A 804 23.64 -23.25 24.86
N THR A 805 24.61 -22.82 25.67
CA THR A 805 25.59 -23.71 26.33
C THR A 805 25.36 -23.82 27.84
N ALA A 806 24.43 -23.02 28.36
CA ALA A 806 23.94 -23.01 29.72
C ALA A 806 22.40 -22.86 29.67
N PHE A 807 21.71 -23.35 30.68
CA PHE A 807 20.25 -23.50 30.69
C PHE A 807 19.66 -22.88 31.95
N ALA A 808 19.98 -21.62 32.22
CA ALA A 808 19.51 -20.95 33.43
C ALA A 808 18.04 -20.50 33.31
N ASN A 809 17.54 -20.34 32.08
CA ASN A 809 16.21 -19.81 31.80
C ASN A 809 15.32 -20.79 31.02
N LEU A 810 15.75 -22.05 30.87
CA LEU A 810 14.96 -23.13 30.28
C LEU A 810 14.23 -23.90 31.39
N ASP A 811 12.91 -23.79 31.44
CA ASP A 811 12.04 -24.62 32.27
C ASP A 811 11.42 -25.72 31.38
N SER A 812 12.19 -26.78 31.14
CA SER A 812 11.75 -27.95 30.38
C SER A 812 11.35 -29.05 31.34
N ASN A 813 10.14 -29.61 31.23
CA ASN A 813 9.73 -30.80 31.99
C ASN A 813 8.46 -31.44 31.37
N TYR A 814 8.20 -32.73 31.64
CA TYR A 814 7.01 -33.45 31.14
C TYR A 814 6.85 -33.41 29.61
N ASN A 815 7.92 -33.48 28.84
CA ASN A 815 7.86 -33.58 27.38
C ASN A 815 8.09 -35.02 26.92
N ALA A 816 7.62 -35.36 25.72
CA ALA A 816 7.92 -36.61 25.06
C ALA A 816 8.81 -36.37 23.84
N PHE A 817 9.90 -37.11 23.76
CA PHE A 817 10.87 -37.03 22.67
C PHE A 817 10.96 -38.35 21.93
N TYR A 818 11.00 -38.30 20.61
CA TYR A 818 11.27 -39.48 19.80
C TYR A 818 12.14 -39.09 18.62
N SER A 819 13.39 -39.54 18.63
CA SER A 819 14.31 -39.41 17.51
C SER A 819 14.76 -40.80 17.08
N SER A 820 14.62 -41.12 15.80
CA SER A 820 15.02 -42.43 15.28
C SER A 820 15.34 -42.42 13.79
N GLY A 821 15.85 -43.55 13.30
CA GLY A 821 16.20 -43.73 11.89
C GLY A 821 17.66 -43.40 11.55
N ALA A 822 17.98 -43.34 10.26
CA ALA A 822 19.36 -43.27 9.78
C ALA A 822 20.09 -41.96 10.14
N ASN A 823 19.34 -40.88 10.32
CA ASN A 823 19.86 -39.55 10.63
C ASN A 823 19.58 -39.12 12.08
N ASP A 824 19.24 -40.05 12.96
CA ASP A 824 18.99 -39.79 14.39
C ASP A 824 20.15 -39.03 15.06
N GLY A 825 19.81 -37.92 15.71
CA GLY A 825 20.71 -37.07 16.48
C GLY A 825 20.38 -36.95 17.97
N GLY A 826 19.21 -37.40 18.45
CA GLY A 826 18.77 -37.16 19.83
C GLY A 826 18.58 -35.66 20.11
N PHE A 827 19.47 -35.07 20.92
CA PHE A 827 19.44 -33.67 21.34
C PHE A 827 20.76 -32.95 21.06
N ARG A 828 20.74 -31.61 20.97
CA ARG A 828 21.94 -30.80 20.73
C ARG A 828 21.96 -29.47 21.49
N SER A 829 23.14 -29.07 21.95
CA SER A 829 23.41 -27.72 22.49
C SER A 829 24.66 -27.05 21.93
N GLY A 830 24.81 -25.75 22.17
CA GLY A 830 25.95 -24.92 21.74
C GLY A 830 26.09 -24.62 20.25
N SER A 831 25.26 -25.21 19.38
CA SER A 831 25.22 -24.89 17.95
C SER A 831 23.95 -25.45 17.28
N LEU A 832 23.49 -24.78 16.22
CA LEU A 832 22.51 -25.30 15.28
C LEU A 832 23.16 -25.68 13.92
N ALA A 833 24.49 -25.59 13.81
CA ALA A 833 25.22 -25.84 12.57
C ALA A 833 25.61 -27.32 12.40
N ALA A 834 25.80 -27.73 11.15
CA ALA A 834 26.31 -29.06 10.83
C ALA A 834 27.74 -29.26 11.40
N GLY A 835 27.96 -30.37 12.12
CA GLY A 835 29.29 -30.74 12.65
C GLY A 835 29.82 -29.86 13.78
N ALA A 836 28.94 -29.12 14.48
CA ALA A 836 29.29 -28.26 15.62
C ALA A 836 28.32 -28.47 16.79
N GLY A 837 28.71 -28.01 17.97
CA GLY A 837 27.93 -28.17 19.21
C GLY A 837 28.24 -29.47 19.97
N THR A 838 27.42 -29.77 20.96
CA THR A 838 27.45 -30.98 21.77
C THR A 838 26.19 -31.79 21.51
N ASP A 839 26.35 -33.03 21.05
CA ASP A 839 25.24 -33.97 20.84
C ASP A 839 25.03 -34.83 22.09
N TYR A 840 23.77 -35.04 22.46
CA TYR A 840 23.34 -35.95 23.52
C TYR A 840 22.51 -37.05 22.88
N VAL A 841 23.02 -38.28 22.98
CA VAL A 841 22.49 -39.43 22.23
C VAL A 841 21.12 -39.87 22.73
N ASP A 842 20.85 -39.68 24.03
CA ASP A 842 19.61 -40.10 24.68
C ASP A 842 19.15 -39.05 25.71
N LEU A 843 17.93 -39.23 26.20
CA LEU A 843 17.33 -38.36 27.21
C LEU A 843 18.12 -38.33 28.53
N ALA A 844 18.78 -39.43 28.92
CA ALA A 844 19.56 -39.47 30.15
C ALA A 844 20.78 -38.51 30.09
N ALA A 845 21.46 -38.46 28.94
CA ALA A 845 22.52 -37.50 28.68
C ALA A 845 21.99 -36.06 28.64
N TRP A 846 20.80 -35.84 28.06
CA TRP A 846 20.14 -34.53 28.04
C TRP A 846 19.76 -34.04 29.44
N GLN A 847 19.12 -34.87 30.27
CA GLN A 847 18.74 -34.56 31.66
C GLN A 847 19.95 -34.26 32.56
N THR A 848 21.13 -34.80 32.22
CA THR A 848 22.38 -34.46 32.90
C THR A 848 22.83 -33.02 32.58
N ALA A 849 22.53 -32.54 31.37
CA ALA A 849 22.86 -31.18 30.94
C ALA A 849 21.78 -30.15 31.30
N VAL A 850 20.50 -30.55 31.31
CA VAL A 850 19.33 -29.73 31.64
C VAL A 850 18.66 -30.29 32.88
N ALA A 851 18.96 -29.70 34.04
CA ALA A 851 18.52 -30.21 35.34
C ALA A 851 17.00 -30.14 35.57
N ASP A 852 16.28 -29.30 34.83
CA ASP A 852 14.85 -29.05 35.05
C ASP A 852 13.95 -30.13 34.39
N ASP A 853 14.50 -30.99 33.52
CA ASP A 853 13.76 -31.93 32.64
C ASP A 853 13.50 -33.32 33.23
N ALA A 854 13.25 -33.39 34.54
CA ALA A 854 13.26 -34.64 35.30
C ALA A 854 12.14 -35.65 34.97
N ASN A 855 11.00 -35.20 34.44
CA ASN A 855 9.81 -36.03 34.18
C ASN A 855 9.49 -36.16 32.69
N SER A 856 10.40 -35.75 31.81
CA SER A 856 10.27 -36.02 30.38
C SER A 856 10.54 -37.50 30.07
N GLN A 857 10.05 -37.97 28.93
CA GLN A 857 10.21 -39.34 28.47
C GLN A 857 10.69 -39.43 27.02
N GLU A 858 11.35 -40.53 26.68
CA GLU A 858 11.83 -40.83 25.33
C GLU A 858 11.21 -42.14 24.82
N GLY A 859 10.37 -42.06 23.79
CA GLY A 859 9.57 -43.18 23.30
C GLY A 859 8.63 -42.78 22.16
N ASP A 860 8.20 -43.76 21.35
CA ASP A 860 7.27 -43.51 20.25
C ASP A 860 5.90 -43.10 20.81
N PRO A 861 5.39 -41.88 20.52
CA PRO A 861 4.09 -41.41 21.02
C PRO A 861 2.91 -42.16 20.39
N LEU A 862 3.12 -43.02 19.40
CA LEU A 862 2.06 -43.77 18.72
C LEU A 862 1.00 -42.86 18.11
N PHE A 863 1.43 -41.92 17.27
CA PHE A 863 0.51 -41.14 16.45
C PHE A 863 -0.26 -42.05 15.47
N VAL A 864 -1.54 -41.74 15.24
CA VAL A 864 -2.38 -42.40 14.21
C VAL A 864 -1.66 -42.41 12.86
N ASN A 865 -1.08 -41.26 12.47
CA ASN A 865 -0.19 -41.18 11.33
C ASN A 865 0.80 -40.01 11.44
N PRO A 866 2.10 -40.25 11.71
CA PRO A 866 3.08 -39.18 11.89
C PRO A 866 3.34 -38.33 10.62
N LEU A 867 2.77 -38.66 9.47
CA LEU A 867 2.82 -37.84 8.25
C LEU A 867 1.73 -36.77 8.20
N ASN A 868 0.53 -37.08 8.68
CA ASN A 868 -0.64 -36.23 8.45
C ASN A 868 -1.66 -36.19 9.60
N ASP A 869 -1.51 -37.00 10.63
CA ASP A 869 -2.49 -37.11 11.71
C ASP A 869 -1.78 -37.39 13.05
N LEU A 870 -1.68 -36.35 13.89
CA LEU A 870 -0.96 -36.41 15.16
C LEU A 870 -1.86 -36.65 16.37
N HIS A 871 -3.10 -37.10 16.15
CA HIS A 871 -3.87 -37.70 17.25
C HIS A 871 -3.17 -38.98 17.71
N LEU A 872 -3.35 -39.32 18.97
CA LEU A 872 -2.72 -40.45 19.64
C LEU A 872 -3.55 -41.72 19.43
N GLU A 873 -2.88 -42.86 19.32
CA GLU A 873 -3.53 -44.18 19.36
C GLU A 873 -3.75 -44.61 20.81
N VAL A 874 -4.91 -45.23 21.09
CA VAL A 874 -5.24 -45.79 22.41
C VAL A 874 -4.17 -46.83 22.75
N ILE A 875 -3.39 -46.61 23.83
CA ILE A 875 -2.13 -47.26 24.28
C ILE A 875 -0.86 -46.40 24.18
N SER A 876 -0.95 -45.15 23.74
CA SER A 876 0.21 -44.25 23.71
C SER A 876 0.94 -44.22 25.06
N PRO A 877 2.29 -44.27 25.08
CA PRO A 877 3.05 -44.14 26.32
C PRO A 877 2.96 -42.74 26.93
N VAL A 878 2.34 -41.77 26.23
CA VAL A 878 2.15 -40.41 26.72
C VAL A 878 0.75 -40.15 27.31
N GLU A 879 -0.08 -41.20 27.39
CA GLU A 879 -1.39 -41.19 28.03
C GLU A 879 -1.29 -40.83 29.52
N ASN A 880 -2.07 -39.85 29.99
CA ASN A 880 -2.13 -39.45 31.41
C ASN A 880 -0.75 -39.17 32.07
N ASP A 881 0.25 -38.74 31.30
CA ASP A 881 1.63 -38.57 31.78
C ASP A 881 2.10 -37.10 31.81
N GLY A 882 1.23 -36.16 31.46
CA GLY A 882 1.50 -34.72 31.48
C GLY A 882 1.27 -34.07 32.85
N ILE A 883 1.42 -32.74 32.87
CA ILE A 883 1.11 -31.88 34.02
C ILE A 883 0.02 -30.85 33.68
N ASP A 884 -0.90 -30.59 34.61
CA ASP A 884 -1.90 -29.53 34.44
C ASP A 884 -1.25 -28.15 34.21
N ILE A 885 -1.69 -27.45 33.16
CA ILE A 885 -1.28 -26.05 32.88
C ILE A 885 -2.48 -25.13 33.04
N ALA A 886 -2.40 -24.17 33.97
CA ALA A 886 -3.46 -23.22 34.22
C ALA A 886 -3.83 -22.43 32.95
N GLY A 887 -5.12 -22.43 32.60
CA GLY A 887 -5.66 -21.71 31.44
C GLY A 887 -5.68 -22.51 30.13
N ILE A 888 -5.16 -23.74 30.11
CA ILE A 888 -5.27 -24.66 28.96
C ILE A 888 -6.06 -25.88 29.42
N THR A 889 -7.38 -25.83 29.24
CA THR A 889 -8.32 -26.85 29.74
C THR A 889 -8.91 -27.74 28.66
N ILE A 890 -8.64 -27.42 27.40
CA ILE A 890 -9.09 -28.19 26.24
C ILE A 890 -7.92 -28.46 25.31
N ASP A 891 -8.04 -29.50 24.49
CA ASP A 891 -7.06 -29.92 23.49
C ASP A 891 -7.31 -29.27 22.11
N ILE A 892 -6.79 -29.86 21.03
CA ILE A 892 -6.94 -29.35 19.66
C ILE A 892 -8.37 -29.47 19.10
N ASP A 893 -9.08 -30.54 19.46
CA ASP A 893 -10.45 -30.83 18.99
C ASP A 893 -11.51 -30.19 19.88
N GLY A 894 -11.11 -29.68 21.05
CA GLY A 894 -11.97 -29.04 22.02
C GLY A 894 -12.43 -29.98 23.13
N ASP A 895 -11.83 -31.17 23.24
CA ASP A 895 -12.06 -32.10 24.33
C ASP A 895 -11.39 -31.61 25.61
N LEU A 896 -12.04 -31.85 26.75
CA LEU A 896 -11.51 -31.45 28.05
C LEU A 896 -10.30 -32.29 28.43
N ARG A 897 -9.24 -31.61 28.89
CA ARG A 897 -8.05 -32.26 29.41
C ARG A 897 -8.33 -33.01 30.72
N GLN A 898 -7.79 -34.22 30.82
CA GLN A 898 -7.79 -35.04 32.02
C GLN A 898 -6.74 -34.50 33.02
N SER A 899 -6.69 -35.09 34.22
CA SER A 899 -5.75 -34.71 35.27
C SER A 899 -5.20 -35.99 35.91
N PRO A 900 -3.94 -36.39 35.62
CA PRO A 900 -3.00 -35.73 34.70
C PRO A 900 -3.47 -35.78 33.22
N PRO A 901 -3.13 -34.79 32.39
CA PRO A 901 -3.49 -34.74 30.97
C PRO A 901 -2.55 -35.61 30.12
N GLU A 902 -2.91 -35.85 28.86
CA GLU A 902 -1.97 -36.34 27.84
C GLU A 902 -0.83 -35.34 27.58
N ILE A 903 0.39 -35.81 27.33
CA ILE A 903 1.43 -34.99 26.70
C ILE A 903 1.06 -34.85 25.21
N GLY A 904 1.12 -33.64 24.67
CA GLY A 904 0.80 -33.33 23.27
C GLY A 904 -0.52 -32.61 23.06
N ALA A 905 -0.84 -32.36 21.79
CA ALA A 905 -1.96 -31.52 21.37
C ALA A 905 -3.33 -32.18 21.46
N ASP A 906 -3.36 -33.49 21.69
CA ASP A 906 -4.54 -34.35 21.68
C ASP A 906 -4.80 -34.91 23.07
N GLU A 907 -6.06 -35.17 23.38
CA GLU A 907 -6.52 -35.87 24.57
C GLU A 907 -7.34 -37.10 24.15
N PHE A 908 -7.18 -38.23 24.83
CA PHE A 908 -8.02 -39.38 24.56
C PHE A 908 -9.45 -39.10 25.01
N GLY A 909 -10.31 -38.77 24.05
CA GLY A 909 -11.76 -38.66 24.17
C GLY A 909 -12.28 -38.55 25.60
N GLY A 910 -12.10 -37.37 26.20
CA GLY A 910 -12.61 -37.08 27.54
C GLY A 910 -14.13 -37.28 27.61
N PRO A 911 -14.74 -37.34 28.81
CA PRO A 911 -16.19 -37.44 28.92
C PRO A 911 -16.83 -36.28 28.14
N PRO A 912 -17.77 -36.55 27.22
CA PRO A 912 -18.25 -35.56 26.28
C PRO A 912 -18.79 -34.31 26.98
N VAL A 913 -18.38 -33.14 26.50
CA VAL A 913 -18.82 -31.85 27.05
C VAL A 913 -20.28 -31.61 26.65
N PRO A 914 -21.22 -31.43 27.60
CA PRO A 914 -22.56 -31.00 27.28
C PRO A 914 -22.54 -29.51 26.92
N VAL A 915 -22.93 -29.16 25.69
CA VAL A 915 -23.06 -27.76 25.23
C VAL A 915 -24.53 -27.40 24.99
N SER A 916 -24.83 -26.12 24.79
CA SER A 916 -26.17 -25.67 24.42
C SER A 916 -26.29 -25.42 22.91
N VAL A 917 -27.45 -25.75 22.33
CA VAL A 917 -27.80 -25.44 20.93
C VAL A 917 -28.94 -24.45 20.92
N GLY A 918 -28.69 -23.22 20.48
CA GLY A 918 -29.67 -22.13 20.48
C GLY A 918 -30.11 -21.74 19.07
N GLY A 919 -31.02 -20.77 18.98
CA GLY A 919 -31.34 -20.14 17.71
C GLY A 919 -32.63 -19.35 17.71
N ARG A 920 -32.99 -18.80 16.56
CA ARG A 920 -34.20 -17.99 16.34
C ARG A 920 -35.02 -18.49 15.16
N VAL A 921 -36.34 -18.47 15.33
CA VAL A 921 -37.32 -18.75 14.27
C VAL A 921 -38.02 -17.45 13.87
N PHE A 922 -37.97 -17.11 12.58
CA PHE A 922 -38.54 -15.87 12.04
C PHE A 922 -39.17 -16.07 10.66
N ALA A 923 -40.08 -15.18 10.28
CA ALA A 923 -40.66 -15.14 8.94
C ALA A 923 -39.72 -14.43 7.94
N SER A 924 -39.99 -14.56 6.65
CA SER A 924 -39.20 -13.95 5.57
C SER A 924 -39.12 -12.41 5.65
N ASP A 925 -40.05 -11.76 6.35
CA ASP A 925 -40.07 -10.33 6.67
C ASP A 925 -39.27 -9.95 7.92
N GLY A 926 -38.59 -10.91 8.56
CA GLY A 926 -37.78 -10.72 9.77
C GLY A 926 -38.57 -10.73 11.09
N ARG A 927 -39.90 -10.89 11.03
CA ARG A 927 -40.74 -10.96 12.24
C ARG A 927 -40.51 -12.27 12.99
N ALA A 928 -40.34 -12.19 14.31
CA ALA A 928 -40.23 -13.36 15.17
C ALA A 928 -41.47 -14.27 15.09
N ILE A 929 -41.27 -15.58 15.05
CA ILE A 929 -42.35 -16.57 15.13
C ILE A 929 -42.35 -17.16 16.55
N PRO A 930 -43.26 -16.70 17.44
CA PRO A 930 -43.39 -17.28 18.77
C PRO A 930 -44.10 -18.63 18.71
N LYS A 931 -43.89 -19.46 19.74
CA LYS A 931 -44.50 -20.80 19.87
C LYS A 931 -44.18 -21.78 18.71
N ALA A 932 -43.11 -21.55 17.94
CA ALA A 932 -42.57 -22.57 17.05
C ALA A 932 -42.01 -23.72 17.91
N VAL A 933 -42.26 -24.95 17.48
CA VAL A 933 -41.82 -26.17 18.13
C VAL A 933 -40.53 -26.62 17.47
N LEU A 934 -39.51 -26.87 18.26
CA LEU A 934 -38.27 -27.45 17.79
C LEU A 934 -38.00 -28.79 18.45
N VAL A 935 -37.50 -29.73 17.65
CA VAL A 935 -37.13 -31.07 18.09
C VAL A 935 -35.71 -31.34 17.64
N ILE A 936 -34.82 -31.66 18.58
CA ILE A 936 -33.48 -32.18 18.29
C ILE A 936 -33.46 -33.69 18.51
N SER A 937 -32.84 -34.43 17.60
CA SER A 937 -32.74 -35.89 17.60
C SER A 937 -31.42 -36.35 16.98
N GLY A 938 -31.00 -37.59 17.22
CA GLY A 938 -29.71 -38.11 16.75
C GLY A 938 -28.61 -38.03 17.80
N GLY A 939 -27.36 -38.21 17.37
CA GLY A 939 -26.19 -38.34 18.25
C GLY A 939 -26.38 -39.41 19.33
N THR A 940 -26.08 -39.04 20.57
CA THR A 940 -26.20 -39.90 21.77
C THR A 940 -27.58 -39.84 22.45
N LEU A 941 -28.55 -39.07 21.92
CA LEU A 941 -29.86 -38.91 22.55
C LEU A 941 -30.69 -40.20 22.43
N SER A 942 -31.07 -40.77 23.57
CA SER A 942 -31.99 -41.91 23.62
C SER A 942 -33.43 -41.54 23.24
N ASN A 943 -33.80 -40.27 23.43
CA ASN A 943 -35.09 -39.70 23.04
C ASN A 943 -34.90 -38.28 22.48
N PRO A 944 -35.67 -37.88 21.45
CA PRO A 944 -35.65 -36.50 20.95
C PRO A 944 -36.01 -35.48 22.04
N ILE A 945 -35.27 -34.37 22.12
CA ILE A 945 -35.58 -33.26 23.03
C ILE A 945 -36.44 -32.24 22.28
N ARG A 946 -37.46 -31.70 22.95
CA ARG A 946 -38.41 -30.75 22.36
C ARG A 946 -38.44 -29.44 23.14
N VAL A 947 -38.27 -28.31 22.44
CA VAL A 947 -38.34 -26.96 22.99
C VAL A 947 -39.29 -26.08 22.19
N ILE A 948 -39.68 -24.94 22.75
CA ILE A 948 -40.62 -24.00 22.12
C ILE A 948 -40.00 -22.61 22.18
N THR A 949 -40.10 -21.86 21.08
CA THR A 949 -39.58 -20.49 21.02
C THR A 949 -40.36 -19.53 21.93
N ASN A 950 -39.65 -18.58 22.54
CA ASN A 950 -40.24 -17.49 23.32
C ASN A 950 -40.92 -16.40 22.44
N GLY A 951 -41.36 -15.29 23.04
CA GLY A 951 -42.02 -14.17 22.36
C GLY A 951 -41.17 -13.48 21.27
N PHE A 952 -39.85 -13.65 21.31
CA PHE A 952 -38.90 -13.12 20.33
C PHE A 952 -38.45 -14.18 19.30
N GLY A 953 -39.06 -15.37 19.32
CA GLY A 953 -38.72 -16.46 18.41
C GLY A 953 -37.48 -17.25 18.83
N ILE A 954 -36.94 -17.05 20.03
CA ILE A 954 -35.67 -17.67 20.49
C ILE A 954 -35.94 -19.01 21.17
N TYR A 955 -35.11 -20.02 20.89
CA TYR A 955 -35.09 -21.31 21.55
C TYR A 955 -33.68 -21.73 21.98
N ARG A 956 -33.59 -22.73 22.88
CA ARG A 956 -32.34 -23.32 23.36
C ARG A 956 -32.56 -24.76 23.81
N PHE A 957 -31.68 -25.66 23.36
CA PHE A 957 -31.48 -27.00 23.90
C PHE A 957 -30.24 -26.97 24.79
N ASP A 958 -30.32 -27.59 25.97
CA ASP A 958 -29.20 -27.70 26.90
C ASP A 958 -28.69 -29.14 26.95
N GLU A 959 -27.44 -29.29 27.40
CA GLU A 959 -26.80 -30.59 27.64
C GLU A 959 -26.70 -31.49 26.39
N ILE A 960 -26.42 -30.89 25.23
CA ILE A 960 -26.20 -31.61 23.98
C ILE A 960 -24.72 -31.96 23.85
N VAL A 961 -24.43 -33.25 23.68
CA VAL A 961 -23.07 -33.78 23.61
C VAL A 961 -22.37 -33.37 22.31
N THR A 962 -21.11 -32.92 22.41
CA THR A 962 -20.23 -32.66 21.25
C THR A 962 -19.69 -33.95 20.60
N GLY A 963 -19.09 -33.83 19.42
CA GLY A 963 -18.56 -34.95 18.63
C GLY A 963 -19.62 -35.77 17.88
N GLN A 964 -20.87 -35.32 17.85
CA GLN A 964 -22.02 -36.10 17.35
C GLN A 964 -22.81 -35.34 16.27
N THR A 965 -23.52 -36.09 15.43
CA THR A 965 -24.43 -35.55 14.41
C THR A 965 -25.88 -35.55 14.89
N TYR A 966 -26.51 -34.38 14.91
CA TYR A 966 -27.91 -34.19 15.29
C TYR A 966 -28.76 -33.64 14.15
N SER A 967 -30.05 -33.87 14.22
CA SER A 967 -31.08 -33.29 13.35
C SER A 967 -31.98 -32.39 14.20
N VAL A 968 -32.03 -31.10 13.85
CA VAL A 968 -32.92 -30.10 14.45
C VAL A 968 -34.07 -29.84 13.48
N THR A 969 -35.29 -30.07 13.92
CA THR A 969 -36.50 -29.89 13.10
C THR A 969 -37.42 -28.83 13.70
N VAL A 970 -37.92 -27.91 12.88
CA VAL A 970 -38.87 -26.85 13.25
C VAL A 970 -40.27 -27.14 12.72
N ALA A 971 -41.29 -26.80 13.52
CA ALA A 971 -42.68 -26.77 13.08
C ALA A 971 -43.44 -25.62 13.75
N ALA A 972 -44.17 -24.83 12.97
CA ALA A 972 -45.04 -23.76 13.48
C ALA A 972 -46.36 -23.74 12.70
N LYS A 973 -47.50 -23.64 13.41
CA LYS A 973 -48.82 -23.64 12.77
C LYS A 973 -48.98 -22.40 11.89
N GLY A 974 -49.33 -22.60 10.62
CA GLY A 974 -49.56 -21.52 9.65
C GLY A 974 -48.29 -21.02 8.96
N PHE A 975 -47.15 -21.70 9.15
CA PHE A 975 -45.89 -21.39 8.48
C PHE A 975 -45.35 -22.64 7.78
N THR A 976 -44.74 -22.43 6.62
CA THR A 976 -43.97 -23.45 5.89
C THR A 976 -42.51 -23.02 5.92
N PHE A 977 -41.57 -23.95 6.07
CA PHE A 977 -40.13 -23.66 6.08
C PHE A 977 -39.49 -24.36 4.88
N ALA A 978 -38.64 -23.69 4.08
CA ALA A 978 -37.90 -24.35 3.00
C ALA A 978 -36.99 -25.46 3.52
N GLN A 979 -36.41 -25.28 4.71
CA GLN A 979 -35.59 -26.28 5.39
C GLN A 979 -36.17 -26.56 6.78
N PRO A 980 -37.22 -27.40 6.87
CA PRO A 980 -37.86 -27.71 8.14
C PRO A 980 -36.97 -28.56 9.05
N THR A 981 -35.92 -29.19 8.51
CA THR A 981 -34.93 -29.98 9.23
C THR A 981 -33.53 -29.55 8.81
N GLN A 982 -32.65 -29.28 9.78
CA GLN A 982 -31.23 -29.00 9.59
C GLN A 982 -30.39 -30.03 10.33
N VAL A 983 -29.40 -30.61 9.64
CA VAL A 983 -28.44 -31.55 10.24
C VAL A 983 -27.23 -30.75 10.72
N ILE A 984 -26.85 -30.93 11.98
CA ILE A 984 -25.72 -30.26 12.62
C ILE A 984 -24.71 -31.29 13.12
N VAL A 985 -23.43 -30.99 12.96
CA VAL A 985 -22.34 -31.71 13.63
C VAL A 985 -21.82 -30.78 14.72
N LEU A 986 -21.88 -31.23 15.97
CA LEU A 986 -21.49 -30.41 17.11
C LEU A 986 -20.02 -30.63 17.44
N SER A 987 -19.17 -29.64 17.23
CA SER A 987 -17.71 -29.71 17.44
C SER A 987 -17.16 -28.62 18.40
N GLY A 988 -17.96 -28.18 19.38
CA GLY A 988 -17.56 -27.13 20.34
C GLY A 988 -18.76 -26.40 20.98
N GLU A 989 -18.51 -25.29 21.68
CA GLU A 989 -19.55 -24.57 22.44
C GLU A 989 -20.52 -23.74 21.55
N ASN A 990 -21.81 -23.79 21.92
CA ASN A 990 -22.88 -22.85 21.55
C ASN A 990 -23.12 -22.60 20.05
N LEU A 991 -23.72 -23.58 19.36
CA LEU A 991 -24.19 -23.43 17.98
C LEU A 991 -25.55 -22.69 17.91
N ASN A 992 -25.63 -21.66 17.06
CA ASN A 992 -26.89 -20.97 16.72
C ASN A 992 -27.47 -21.51 15.41
N VAL A 993 -28.65 -22.12 15.48
CA VAL A 993 -29.37 -22.71 14.34
C VAL A 993 -30.63 -21.90 14.09
N ASN A 994 -30.73 -21.20 12.96
CA ASN A 994 -31.87 -20.33 12.67
C ASN A 994 -32.82 -20.97 11.65
N PHE A 995 -34.12 -20.70 11.77
CA PHE A 995 -35.13 -21.15 10.82
C PHE A 995 -35.94 -19.98 10.27
N THR A 996 -36.03 -19.91 8.95
CA THR A 996 -36.81 -18.89 8.24
C THR A 996 -38.02 -19.52 7.57
N ALA A 997 -39.22 -19.01 7.86
CA ALA A 997 -40.43 -19.44 7.17
C ALA A 997 -40.52 -18.79 5.79
N GLU A 998 -41.04 -19.55 4.83
CA GLU A 998 -41.37 -19.07 3.49
C GLU A 998 -42.38 -17.90 3.53
N PRO A 999 -42.37 -17.02 2.51
CA PRO A 999 -43.29 -15.89 2.38
C PRO A 999 -44.79 -16.24 2.49
#